data_AF-A0A5C6SAZ3-F1
#
_entry.id   AF-A0A5C6SAZ3-F1
#
_cell.length_a   1.000
_cell.length_b   1.000
_cell.length_c   1.000
_cell.angle_alpha   90.00
_cell.angle_beta   90.00
_cell.angle_gamma   90.00
#
_symmetry.space_group_name_H-M   'P 1'
#
loop_
_entity.id
_entity.type
_entity.pdbx_description
1 polymer ?
#
loop_
_entity_poly.entity_id
_entity_poly.type
_entity_poly.pdbx_seq_one_letter_code
_entity_poly.pdbx_strand_id
1 'polypeptide(L)'
;MSDNPTTPEVQVDENTTSDSDSVFTADSVGATTSIASSVLKYKWKHGRRYHSDRAGQYSFPNDDQEQDRLDMIHHVFCRTVKDRLFLAPIASEGLNVLDIGTGTGIWAIQFGDEHPSATVVGNDLSPIQPDWVPPNVKFIVDDVEAEWVEPIPYDYIHCRYMAGSIKDWPRLLRQAYANLKPGGWIELQETANTLYSEDDSIKPDNALVQMMDHLKLACDKIGRTMDPAPSFQQWAKEAGFASVKEERFKLPIGPWPKDERLKEIGTLMGVNMREGVAAFTAVLFTDVLGWSREEVELFNARVREASRDSAKPQRHFVTMLSSNLSAISFAFMFQGFQSVLAKPTCTDHTFHSIKLTNAKILSISTNLTNAELPSFPTNEWPNNSTDPFPVCQVTVQYTHPGWNDTINTYVTLPVSGWNGRFVGVGGGGWSTGDLPDLAQPASNGYAAVTTDGGHLLANRQELDWALDSTGNLNWPALQNFAAVSLDDAATLGKAVTAAYYGKKPRYSYWNGCSTGGRQGHMMAQRYPTQYNGVLATASAFNWDKFVTSEYWPQVVMHKLDYYPPICELNAITKAAIEACDQLDGVKDGVISNPDLCKFDPKSVVGKSVECTNPSGTIKISKKGAEVARLTWRGPETEDGKFLWYGLDRGADLSGLANTTCTSLKDCTSSPFAIAQDWLTTFLLQDQSASLEDLSHAEYSKLFRQSVNRFASVMGTSDPDLTDFKKAGGKLISWHGTADQLIPHKGSVDYYKRVLEEDSSATDYYRFFEAPGVGHCKGGDGWYPGSAFDALVKWVEHGKAPETLYAETVGTEKRRAVELCAYPKRLTYKGGNPDVASSFACK
;
A
#
# COMPACT_ATOMS: atom_id res chain seq x y z
N MET A 1 47.77 -7.30 36.65
CA MET A 1 47.18 -6.07 37.22
C MET A 1 46.87 -5.15 36.08
N SER A 2 45.73 -4.51 36.16
CA SER A 2 44.85 -4.01 35.10
C SER A 2 45.23 -2.62 34.60
N ASP A 3 45.40 -2.49 33.29
CA ASP A 3 45.29 -1.22 32.57
C ASP A 3 43.87 -1.11 31.99
N ASN A 4 43.15 -0.06 32.42
CA ASN A 4 41.80 0.29 31.96
C ASN A 4 41.93 1.46 30.96
N PRO A 5 41.38 1.38 29.74
CA PRO A 5 41.33 2.53 28.84
C PRO A 5 40.11 3.41 29.14
N THR A 6 40.37 4.68 29.44
CA THR A 6 39.37 5.76 29.56
C THR A 6 38.82 6.18 28.20
N THR A 7 37.49 6.16 28.08
CA THR A 7 36.68 6.64 26.97
C THR A 7 36.80 8.16 26.78
N PRO A 8 36.85 8.70 25.55
CA PRO A 8 36.83 10.15 25.33
C PRO A 8 35.42 10.73 25.48
N GLU A 9 35.28 11.87 26.18
CA GLU A 9 34.08 12.72 26.19
C GLU A 9 33.93 13.48 24.87
N VAL A 10 32.70 13.50 24.33
CA VAL A 10 32.33 14.26 23.14
C VAL A 10 31.84 15.65 23.57
N GLN A 11 32.54 16.71 23.16
CA GLN A 11 32.09 18.10 23.31
C GLN A 11 31.28 18.55 22.07
N VAL A 12 30.23 19.34 22.31
CA VAL A 12 29.31 19.86 21.29
C VAL A 12 29.90 21.14 20.68
N ASP A 13 29.84 21.24 19.35
CA ASP A 13 30.31 22.38 18.56
C ASP A 13 29.31 23.55 18.65
N GLU A 14 29.67 24.60 19.39
CA GLU A 14 28.95 25.88 19.44
C GLU A 14 29.42 26.80 18.31
N ASN A 15 28.99 26.55 17.05
CA ASN A 15 28.95 27.59 16.00
C ASN A 15 28.32 27.12 14.68
N THR A 16 26.98 27.12 14.60
CA THR A 16 26.28 27.37 13.34
C THR A 16 24.99 28.15 13.58
N THR A 17 25.11 29.40 14.01
CA THR A 17 24.10 30.43 13.77
C THR A 17 24.70 31.43 12.77
N SER A 18 24.28 31.36 11.52
CA SER A 18 24.45 32.46 10.58
C SER A 18 23.08 32.87 10.05
N ASP A 19 22.63 34.02 10.51
CA ASP A 19 21.53 34.79 9.93
C ASP A 19 21.81 35.07 8.44
N SER A 20 20.85 34.74 7.58
CA SER A 20 20.63 35.50 6.36
C SER A 20 19.15 35.53 6.02
N ASP A 21 18.51 36.64 6.35
CA ASP A 21 17.23 37.05 5.76
C ASP A 21 17.38 37.18 4.23
N SER A 22 16.38 36.73 3.45
CA SER A 22 15.64 37.63 2.53
C SER A 22 14.61 36.91 1.63
N VAL A 23 13.42 37.53 1.63
CA VAL A 23 12.33 37.54 0.63
C VAL A 23 11.33 36.37 0.63
N PHE A 24 10.33 36.47 1.51
CA PHE A 24 8.97 36.06 1.18
C PHE A 24 8.10 37.32 1.02
N THR A 25 7.50 37.48 -0.16
CA THR A 25 6.52 38.52 -0.44
C THR A 25 5.31 38.33 0.45
N ALA A 26 5.02 39.36 1.23
CA ALA A 26 3.84 39.46 2.07
C ALA A 26 2.58 39.65 1.22
N ASP A 27 1.59 38.78 1.44
CA ASP A 27 0.19 39.21 1.49
C ASP A 27 -0.34 38.83 2.88
N SER A 28 -0.66 39.88 3.63
CA SER A 28 -1.00 39.88 5.06
C SER A 28 -2.50 39.70 5.30
N VAL A 29 -2.91 38.78 6.17
CA VAL A 29 -3.87 39.01 7.28
C VAL A 29 -3.66 37.95 8.38
N GLY A 30 -3.43 38.40 9.64
CA GLY A 30 -3.61 37.60 10.86
C GLY A 30 -2.35 37.40 11.71
N ALA A 31 -2.20 38.19 12.77
CA ALA A 31 -1.03 38.21 13.63
C ALA A 31 -0.90 36.97 14.53
N THR A 32 0.12 36.15 14.30
CA THR A 32 0.67 35.22 15.30
C THR A 32 2.13 35.61 15.54
N THR A 33 2.39 36.24 16.69
CA THR A 33 3.75 36.59 17.15
C THR A 33 4.57 35.34 17.43
N SER A 34 5.89 35.42 17.21
CA SER A 34 6.84 34.34 17.50
C SER A 34 6.84 33.94 18.99
N ILE A 35 7.01 32.64 19.25
CA ILE A 35 7.10 32.07 20.60
C ILE A 35 8.29 32.71 21.35
N ALA A 36 8.04 33.28 22.53
CA ALA A 36 9.10 33.79 23.40
C ALA A 36 9.88 32.62 24.03
N SER A 37 11.22 32.74 24.16
CA SER A 37 12.09 31.67 24.67
C SER A 37 11.82 31.23 26.13
N SER A 38 10.98 31.97 26.88
CA SER A 38 10.51 31.57 28.23
C SER A 38 9.46 30.45 28.19
N VAL A 39 8.65 30.41 27.12
CA VAL A 39 7.52 29.49 26.92
C VAL A 39 7.99 28.05 26.69
N LEU A 40 9.22 27.89 26.19
CA LEU A 40 9.88 26.58 25.95
C LEU A 40 10.58 25.99 27.18
N LYS A 41 10.60 26.70 28.32
CA LYS A 41 11.19 26.15 29.55
C LYS A 41 10.20 25.14 30.16
N TYR A 42 10.67 24.08 30.80
CA TYR A 42 9.80 23.15 31.54
C TYR A 42 10.06 23.26 33.04
N LYS A 43 9.05 22.95 33.86
CA LYS A 43 9.15 22.87 35.32
C LYS A 43 9.02 21.42 35.77
N TRP A 44 9.84 21.03 36.75
CA TRP A 44 9.78 19.70 37.33
C TRP A 44 9.23 19.77 38.75
N LYS A 45 8.20 18.98 39.04
CA LYS A 45 7.60 18.83 40.38
C LYS A 45 7.32 17.35 40.63
N HIS A 46 7.61 16.87 41.84
CA HIS A 46 7.34 15.49 42.24
C HIS A 46 7.85 14.43 41.25
N GLY A 47 8.96 14.72 40.56
CA GLY A 47 9.56 13.83 39.55
C GLY A 47 8.89 13.83 38.17
N ARG A 48 7.94 14.75 37.91
CA ARG A 48 7.21 14.86 36.64
C ARG A 48 7.40 16.24 36.00
N ARG A 49 7.28 16.32 34.67
CA ARG A 49 7.44 17.55 33.87
C ARG A 49 6.11 18.29 33.74
N TYR A 50 6.13 19.62 33.84
CA TYR A 50 4.99 20.53 33.72
C TYR A 50 5.40 21.78 32.91
N HIS A 51 4.42 22.51 32.40
CA HIS A 51 4.62 23.77 31.66
C HIS A 51 5.23 24.91 32.52
N SER A 52 6.06 25.80 31.94
CA SER A 52 6.79 26.86 32.67
C SER A 52 6.01 28.14 32.92
N ASP A 53 5.26 28.63 31.93
CA ASP A 53 4.66 29.97 31.95
C ASP A 53 3.25 29.92 32.59
N ARG A 54 2.91 30.95 33.38
CA ARG A 54 1.72 30.98 34.26
C ARG A 54 1.64 29.81 35.27
N ALA A 55 2.73 29.63 36.01
CA ALA A 55 2.85 28.65 37.11
C ALA A 55 1.59 28.60 38.00
N GLY A 56 0.92 27.44 38.05
CA GLY A 56 -0.24 27.19 38.92
C GLY A 56 -1.59 27.06 38.20
N GLN A 57 -1.65 27.20 36.87
CA GLN A 57 -2.89 27.05 36.10
C GLN A 57 -3.11 25.64 35.51
N TYR A 58 -2.22 24.67 35.65
CA TYR A 58 -2.46 23.31 35.18
C TYR A 58 -1.83 22.29 36.13
N SER A 59 -2.58 21.25 36.49
CA SER A 59 -2.23 20.34 37.59
C SER A 59 -1.72 18.97 37.12
N PHE A 60 -1.75 18.70 35.81
CA PHE A 60 -1.32 17.43 35.24
C PHE A 60 0.02 17.57 34.49
N PRO A 61 0.86 16.52 34.48
CA PRO A 61 2.16 16.58 33.83
C PRO A 61 2.06 16.61 32.30
N ASN A 62 3.19 16.85 31.63
CA ASN A 62 3.34 16.82 30.17
C ASN A 62 4.65 16.12 29.73
N ASP A 63 5.23 15.30 30.61
CA ASP A 63 6.34 14.40 30.27
C ASP A 63 5.92 13.27 29.32
N ASP A 64 6.91 12.62 28.73
CA ASP A 64 6.71 11.62 27.67
C ASP A 64 5.83 10.45 28.14
N GLN A 65 5.95 10.05 29.42
CA GLN A 65 5.07 9.04 30.01
C GLN A 65 3.59 9.48 30.01
N GLU A 66 3.32 10.77 30.23
CA GLU A 66 1.96 11.29 30.15
C GLU A 66 1.46 11.41 28.71
N GLN A 67 2.34 11.75 27.77
CA GLN A 67 2.00 11.81 26.34
C GLN A 67 1.59 10.41 25.83
N ASP A 68 2.36 9.37 26.16
CA ASP A 68 2.01 7.98 25.83
C ASP A 68 0.64 7.58 26.40
N ARG A 69 0.34 8.02 27.64
CA ARG A 69 -0.96 7.77 28.28
C ARG A 69 -2.09 8.51 27.55
N LEU A 70 -1.88 9.75 27.11
CA LEU A 70 -2.86 10.53 26.37
C LEU A 70 -3.15 9.94 24.98
N ASP A 71 -2.12 9.44 24.29
CA ASP A 71 -2.28 8.77 22.99
C ASP A 71 -3.06 7.45 23.13
N MET A 72 -2.80 6.68 24.19
CA MET A 72 -3.62 5.51 24.54
C MET A 72 -5.08 5.91 24.80
N ILE A 73 -5.34 7.00 25.52
CA ILE A 73 -6.70 7.49 25.78
C ILE A 73 -7.38 8.00 24.51
N HIS A 74 -6.64 8.62 23.60
CA HIS A 74 -7.17 8.97 22.28
C HIS A 74 -7.72 7.72 21.57
N HIS A 75 -6.96 6.61 21.53
CA HIS A 75 -7.44 5.34 20.96
C HIS A 75 -8.69 4.82 21.68
N VAL A 76 -8.70 4.83 23.02
CA VAL A 76 -9.87 4.41 23.82
C VAL A 76 -11.13 5.19 23.43
N PHE A 77 -11.03 6.51 23.23
CA PHE A 77 -12.18 7.34 22.91
C PHE A 77 -12.67 7.07 21.48
N CYS A 78 -11.77 6.98 20.50
CA CYS A 78 -12.10 6.60 19.12
C CYS A 78 -12.81 5.24 19.06
N ARG A 79 -12.30 4.23 19.78
CA ARG A 79 -12.95 2.92 19.91
C ARG A 79 -14.34 3.03 20.56
N THR A 80 -14.49 3.87 21.57
CA THR A 80 -15.77 4.08 22.30
C THR A 80 -16.85 4.67 21.39
N VAL A 81 -16.51 5.61 20.50
CA VAL A 81 -17.45 6.22 19.54
C VAL A 81 -17.57 5.45 18.21
N LYS A 82 -17.18 4.18 18.22
CA LYS A 82 -17.25 3.22 17.10
C LYS A 82 -16.30 3.56 15.96
N ASP A 83 -15.02 3.73 16.29
CA ASP A 83 -13.94 3.91 15.33
C ASP A 83 -14.09 5.21 14.51
N ARG A 84 -14.64 6.26 15.16
CA ARG A 84 -14.83 7.60 14.59
C ARG A 84 -14.05 8.63 15.40
N LEU A 85 -13.70 9.74 14.77
CA LEU A 85 -12.98 10.84 15.41
C LEU A 85 -13.92 11.85 16.09
N PHE A 86 -15.14 12.00 15.55
CA PHE A 86 -16.21 12.90 16.03
C PHE A 86 -17.61 12.36 15.69
N LEU A 87 -18.65 12.93 16.32
CA LEU A 87 -20.06 12.59 16.12
C LEU A 87 -20.91 13.73 15.55
N ALA A 88 -20.41 14.97 15.58
CA ALA A 88 -21.12 16.14 15.07
C ALA A 88 -21.45 15.99 13.58
N PRO A 89 -22.67 16.33 13.14
CA PRO A 89 -23.07 16.26 11.73
C PRO A 89 -22.55 17.49 10.97
N ILE A 90 -21.22 17.60 10.85
CA ILE A 90 -20.53 18.68 10.14
C ILE A 90 -20.26 18.30 8.67
N ALA A 91 -20.02 19.31 7.83
CA ALA A 91 -19.69 19.11 6.42
C ALA A 91 -18.35 18.39 6.26
N SER A 92 -18.13 17.70 5.14
CA SER A 92 -16.91 16.91 4.92
C SER A 92 -15.70 17.73 4.43
N GLU A 93 -15.90 18.97 3.97
CA GLU A 93 -14.87 19.77 3.28
C GLU A 93 -14.92 21.25 3.67
N GLY A 94 -13.77 21.93 3.56
CA GLY A 94 -13.67 23.39 3.69
C GLY A 94 -13.95 23.95 5.10
N LEU A 95 -13.81 23.12 6.13
CA LEU A 95 -14.10 23.49 7.51
C LEU A 95 -12.98 24.34 8.12
N ASN A 96 -13.33 25.33 8.92
CA ASN A 96 -12.43 25.95 9.89
C ASN A 96 -12.66 25.30 11.26
N VAL A 97 -11.65 24.63 11.81
CA VAL A 97 -11.79 23.76 12.99
C VAL A 97 -10.85 24.18 14.11
N LEU A 98 -11.37 24.20 15.33
CA LEU A 98 -10.59 24.40 16.56
C LEU A 98 -10.64 23.13 17.43
N ASP A 99 -9.47 22.62 17.81
CA ASP A 99 -9.31 21.57 18.83
C ASP A 99 -8.80 22.19 20.14
N ILE A 100 -9.68 22.27 21.14
CA ILE A 100 -9.42 22.89 22.45
C ILE A 100 -8.71 21.87 23.36
N GLY A 101 -7.52 22.24 23.84
CA GLY A 101 -6.72 21.36 24.69
C GLY A 101 -6.21 20.17 23.90
N THR A 102 -5.54 20.44 22.77
CA THR A 102 -5.18 19.42 21.78
C THR A 102 -4.19 18.37 22.31
N GLY A 103 -3.52 18.62 23.44
CA GLY A 103 -2.61 17.67 24.08
C GLY A 103 -1.43 17.35 23.18
N THR A 104 -1.23 16.08 22.82
CA THR A 104 -0.19 15.65 21.87
C THR A 104 -0.44 16.12 20.43
N GLY A 105 -1.63 16.66 20.14
CA GLY A 105 -2.04 17.06 18.80
C GLY A 105 -2.61 15.92 17.96
N ILE A 106 -2.62 14.68 18.47
CA ILE A 106 -2.98 13.47 17.72
C ILE A 106 -4.38 13.54 17.11
N TRP A 107 -5.36 14.17 17.79
CA TRP A 107 -6.71 14.35 17.24
C TRP A 107 -6.70 15.36 16.08
N ALA A 108 -6.06 16.53 16.27
CA ALA A 108 -5.99 17.57 15.24
C ALA A 108 -5.23 17.10 13.99
N ILE A 109 -4.17 16.31 14.17
CA ILE A 109 -3.39 15.70 13.09
C ILE A 109 -4.25 14.71 12.30
N GLN A 110 -4.92 13.77 12.98
CA GLN A 110 -5.81 12.81 12.32
C GLN A 110 -6.98 13.50 11.62
N PHE A 111 -7.58 14.53 12.24
CA PHE A 111 -8.64 15.30 11.62
C PHE A 111 -8.13 16.02 10.37
N GLY A 112 -6.95 16.64 10.44
CA GLY A 112 -6.31 17.31 9.30
C GLY A 112 -5.99 16.37 8.14
N ASP A 113 -5.53 15.15 8.45
CA ASP A 113 -5.26 14.09 7.46
C ASP A 113 -6.54 13.55 6.79
N GLU A 114 -7.62 13.40 7.56
CA GLU A 114 -8.94 12.95 7.09
C GLU A 114 -9.69 14.06 6.32
N HIS A 115 -9.42 15.34 6.65
CA HIS A 115 -10.05 16.51 6.06
C HIS A 115 -9.02 17.52 5.51
N PRO A 116 -8.30 17.20 4.42
CA PRO A 116 -7.20 18.02 3.91
C PRO A 116 -7.61 19.41 3.40
N SER A 117 -8.91 19.63 3.15
CA SER A 117 -9.47 20.93 2.77
C SER A 117 -9.90 21.78 3.98
N ALA A 118 -9.89 21.21 5.18
CA ALA A 118 -10.15 21.93 6.41
C ALA A 118 -8.89 22.65 6.90
N THR A 119 -9.05 23.82 7.50
CA THR A 119 -8.01 24.47 8.31
C THR A 119 -8.22 24.04 9.75
N VAL A 120 -7.23 23.40 10.36
CA VAL A 120 -7.31 22.88 11.74
C VAL A 120 -6.33 23.63 12.62
N VAL A 121 -6.83 24.21 13.70
CA VAL A 121 -6.03 24.85 14.73
C VAL A 121 -6.13 24.02 16.01
N GLY A 122 -5.01 23.45 16.46
CA GLY A 122 -4.90 22.84 17.77
C GLY A 122 -4.37 23.86 18.78
N ASN A 123 -5.10 24.08 19.86
CA ASN A 123 -4.71 25.01 20.93
C ASN A 123 -4.37 24.22 22.20
N ASP A 124 -3.17 24.43 22.74
CA ASP A 124 -2.77 23.86 24.03
C ASP A 124 -1.89 24.82 24.84
N LEU A 125 -1.88 24.68 26.15
CA LEU A 125 -0.97 25.43 27.03
C LEU A 125 0.49 24.96 26.89
N SER A 126 0.71 23.70 26.54
CA SER A 126 2.04 23.09 26.46
C SER A 126 2.51 22.92 25.01
N PRO A 127 3.72 23.38 24.65
CA PRO A 127 4.34 23.06 23.36
C PRO A 127 4.92 21.64 23.41
N ILE A 128 4.08 20.63 23.17
CA ILE A 128 4.47 19.21 23.16
C ILE A 128 4.05 18.49 21.87
N GLN A 129 3.52 19.24 20.91
CA GLN A 129 3.04 18.71 19.63
C GLN A 129 4.21 18.52 18.67
N PRO A 130 4.14 17.54 17.74
CA PRO A 130 5.22 17.29 16.79
C PRO A 130 5.38 18.41 15.77
N ASP A 131 6.60 18.59 15.25
CA ASP A 131 6.91 19.57 14.20
C ASP A 131 6.42 19.12 12.81
N TRP A 132 6.38 17.80 12.57
CA TRP A 132 5.95 17.22 11.29
C TRP A 132 4.45 16.96 11.31
N VAL A 133 3.68 17.88 10.74
CA VAL A 133 2.21 17.87 10.73
C VAL A 133 1.66 18.09 9.32
N PRO A 134 0.39 17.72 9.05
CA PRO A 134 -0.26 18.04 7.78
C PRO A 134 -0.24 19.54 7.50
N PRO A 135 -0.12 19.98 6.22
CA PRO A 135 0.05 21.40 5.87
C PRO A 135 -1.14 22.28 6.25
N ASN A 136 -2.29 21.66 6.55
CA ASN A 136 -3.53 22.29 6.96
C ASN A 136 -3.76 22.29 8.49
N VAL A 137 -2.81 21.77 9.27
CA VAL A 137 -2.84 21.76 10.74
C VAL A 137 -1.84 22.78 11.28
N LYS A 138 -2.26 23.58 12.25
CA LYS A 138 -1.40 24.53 12.96
C LYS A 138 -1.61 24.41 14.46
N PHE A 139 -0.53 24.49 15.23
CA PHE A 139 -0.59 24.50 16.68
C PHE A 139 -0.32 25.89 17.24
N ILE A 140 -1.11 26.28 18.23
CA ILE A 140 -0.98 27.55 18.95
C ILE A 140 -0.80 27.23 20.43
N VAL A 141 0.21 27.86 21.03
CA VAL A 141 0.47 27.76 22.47
C VAL A 141 -0.22 28.93 23.15
N ASP A 142 -1.42 28.71 23.70
CA ASP A 142 -2.19 29.74 24.39
C ASP A 142 -3.13 29.16 25.45
N ASP A 143 -3.65 30.03 26.31
CA ASP A 143 -4.68 29.69 27.29
C ASP A 143 -6.06 29.76 26.62
N VAL A 144 -6.71 28.61 26.46
CA VAL A 144 -8.07 28.53 25.88
C VAL A 144 -9.12 29.29 26.68
N GLU A 145 -8.87 29.62 27.96
CA GLU A 145 -9.73 30.48 28.77
C GLU A 145 -9.42 31.98 28.59
N ALA A 146 -8.40 32.37 27.83
CA ALA A 146 -8.18 33.76 27.43
C ALA A 146 -9.21 34.23 26.38
N GLU A 147 -9.24 35.52 26.07
CA GLU A 147 -10.07 36.05 24.98
C GLU A 147 -9.53 35.59 23.62
N TRP A 148 -10.38 34.98 22.79
CA TRP A 148 -9.98 34.52 21.47
C TRP A 148 -9.97 35.69 20.48
N VAL A 149 -8.83 35.97 19.87
CA VAL A 149 -8.66 37.02 18.85
C VAL A 149 -8.56 36.37 17.47
N GLU A 150 -9.63 35.69 17.06
CA GLU A 150 -9.65 34.96 15.79
C GLU A 150 -10.35 35.78 14.69
N PRO A 151 -9.73 35.95 13.51
CA PRO A 151 -10.32 36.76 12.44
C PRO A 151 -11.47 36.06 11.72
N ILE A 152 -11.56 34.72 11.81
CA ILE A 152 -12.52 33.90 11.08
C ILE A 152 -13.24 32.95 12.05
N PRO A 153 -14.58 33.00 12.15
CA PRO A 153 -15.33 32.06 12.97
C PRO A 153 -15.17 30.60 12.52
N TYR A 154 -15.31 29.66 13.46
CA TYR A 154 -15.16 28.23 13.25
C TYR A 154 -16.46 27.58 12.76
N ASP A 155 -16.33 26.53 11.95
CA ASP A 155 -17.42 25.64 11.56
C ASP A 155 -17.63 24.53 12.61
N TYR A 156 -16.54 24.10 13.23
CA TYR A 156 -16.53 23.04 14.22
C TYR A 156 -15.52 23.32 15.33
N ILE A 157 -15.96 23.15 16.57
CA ILE A 157 -15.11 23.22 17.75
C ILE A 157 -15.17 21.87 18.46
N HIS A 158 -14.01 21.24 18.64
CA HIS A 158 -13.86 19.99 19.36
C HIS A 158 -13.18 20.24 20.71
N CYS A 159 -13.62 19.55 21.75
CA CYS A 159 -12.99 19.58 23.07
C CYS A 159 -13.16 18.23 23.74
N ARG A 160 -12.07 17.66 24.25
CA ARG A 160 -12.06 16.28 24.74
C ARG A 160 -11.11 16.10 25.91
N TYR A 161 -11.59 15.39 26.93
CA TYR A 161 -10.78 14.97 28.09
C TYR A 161 -10.12 16.14 28.85
N MET A 162 -10.93 17.15 29.19
CA MET A 162 -10.51 18.41 29.82
C MET A 162 -11.04 18.59 31.26
N ALA A 163 -11.62 17.54 31.85
CA ALA A 163 -11.97 17.51 33.27
C ALA A 163 -10.76 17.87 34.16
N GLY A 164 -10.97 18.77 35.13
CA GLY A 164 -9.90 19.30 36.00
C GLY A 164 -8.98 20.35 35.36
N SER A 165 -9.14 20.64 34.07
CA SER A 165 -8.30 21.59 33.32
C SER A 165 -8.92 22.99 33.23
N ILE A 166 -10.24 23.07 33.03
CA ILE A 166 -10.97 24.33 32.81
C ILE A 166 -11.57 24.86 34.12
N LYS A 167 -11.43 26.17 34.38
CA LYS A 167 -11.98 26.85 35.55
C LYS A 167 -13.42 27.34 35.34
N ASP A 168 -13.73 27.96 34.20
CA ASP A 168 -15.06 28.50 33.90
C ASP A 168 -15.62 27.92 32.59
N TRP A 169 -16.15 26.69 32.69
CA TRP A 169 -16.84 26.01 31.58
C TRP A 169 -17.98 26.83 30.97
N PRO A 170 -18.90 27.46 31.75
CA PRO A 170 -19.92 28.34 31.19
C PRO A 170 -19.36 29.48 30.33
N ARG A 171 -18.27 30.14 30.76
CA ARG A 171 -17.61 31.17 29.97
C ARG A 171 -16.99 30.59 28.69
N LEU A 172 -16.29 29.46 28.78
CA LEU A 172 -15.69 28.81 27.62
C LEU A 172 -16.74 28.44 26.56
N LEU A 173 -17.90 27.91 26.97
CA LEU A 173 -18.98 27.60 26.03
C LEU A 173 -19.64 28.84 25.42
N ARG A 174 -19.77 29.95 26.17
CA ARG A 174 -20.20 31.24 25.60
C ARG A 174 -19.21 31.77 24.58
N GLN A 175 -17.91 31.64 24.86
CA GLN A 175 -16.85 32.04 23.94
C GLN A 175 -16.83 31.18 22.68
N ALA A 176 -16.96 29.85 22.82
CA ALA A 176 -17.11 28.95 21.69
C ALA A 176 -18.35 29.26 20.84
N TYR A 177 -19.50 29.55 21.48
CA TYR A 177 -20.71 29.96 20.79
C TYR A 177 -20.51 31.25 19.98
N ALA A 178 -19.85 32.26 20.57
CA ALA A 178 -19.59 33.54 19.91
C ALA A 178 -18.62 33.42 18.72
N ASN A 179 -17.76 32.40 18.71
CA ASN A 179 -16.77 32.16 17.67
C ASN A 179 -17.20 31.05 16.68
N LEU A 180 -18.41 30.50 16.79
CA LEU A 180 -18.96 29.59 15.80
C LEU A 180 -19.76 30.35 14.74
N LYS A 181 -19.62 29.94 13.47
CA LYS A 181 -20.53 30.37 12.41
C LYS A 181 -21.97 29.97 12.76
N PRO A 182 -22.99 30.70 12.26
CA PRO A 182 -24.37 30.22 12.31
C PRO A 182 -24.48 28.81 11.75
N GLY A 183 -25.04 27.89 12.52
CA GLY A 183 -25.12 26.46 12.19
C GLY A 183 -23.87 25.62 12.43
N GLY A 184 -22.79 26.22 12.92
CA GLY A 184 -21.61 25.50 13.41
C GLY A 184 -21.89 24.68 14.67
N TRP A 185 -21.00 23.71 14.93
CA TRP A 185 -21.14 22.74 16.00
C TRP A 185 -20.01 22.82 17.02
N ILE A 186 -20.36 22.64 18.29
CA ILE A 186 -19.40 22.23 19.31
C ILE A 186 -19.67 20.78 19.71
N GLU A 187 -18.60 20.01 19.83
CA GLU A 187 -18.62 18.65 20.36
C GLU A 187 -17.71 18.54 21.59
N LEU A 188 -18.31 18.12 22.70
CA LEU A 188 -17.61 17.85 23.95
C LEU A 188 -17.61 16.35 24.21
N GLN A 189 -16.42 15.76 24.34
CA GLN A 189 -16.22 14.34 24.63
C GLN A 189 -15.55 14.17 26.00
N GLU A 190 -16.30 13.71 27.00
CA GLU A 190 -15.80 13.62 28.37
C GLU A 190 -16.34 12.42 29.14
N THR A 191 -15.62 12.03 30.18
CA THR A 191 -16.00 10.96 31.10
C THR A 191 -16.74 11.51 32.31
N ALA A 192 -17.81 10.84 32.71
CA ALA A 192 -18.39 11.01 34.03
C ALA A 192 -17.54 10.19 35.02
N ASN A 193 -16.77 10.84 35.87
CA ASN A 193 -15.75 10.25 36.74
C ASN A 193 -16.30 9.63 38.03
N THR A 194 -17.61 9.48 38.14
CA THR A 194 -18.23 8.63 39.16
C THR A 194 -18.21 7.17 38.69
N LEU A 195 -17.46 6.33 39.40
CA LEU A 195 -17.38 4.89 39.12
C LEU A 195 -18.60 4.16 39.65
N TYR A 196 -19.07 3.16 38.91
CA TYR A 196 -20.13 2.25 39.33
C TYR A 196 -19.91 0.85 38.76
N SER A 197 -20.68 -0.12 39.22
CA SER A 197 -20.72 -1.49 38.67
C SER A 197 -22.17 -1.94 38.57
N GLU A 198 -22.54 -2.63 37.50
CA GLU A 198 -23.92 -3.15 37.32
C GLU A 198 -24.28 -4.29 38.28
N ASP A 199 -23.28 -4.99 38.83
CA ASP A 199 -23.44 -6.11 39.75
C ASP A 199 -23.09 -5.77 41.21
N ASP A 200 -23.02 -4.47 41.54
CA ASP A 200 -22.62 -3.95 42.86
C ASP A 200 -21.27 -4.50 43.38
N SER A 201 -20.38 -4.96 42.49
CA SER A 201 -19.05 -5.44 42.83
C SER A 201 -18.08 -4.35 43.28
N ILE A 202 -18.31 -3.08 42.91
CA ILE A 202 -17.52 -1.95 43.39
C ILE A 202 -18.13 -1.35 44.67
N LYS A 203 -17.33 -1.25 45.73
CA LYS A 203 -17.75 -0.68 47.02
C LYS A 203 -17.09 0.68 47.26
N PRO A 204 -17.69 1.56 48.10
CA PRO A 204 -17.14 2.90 48.38
C PRO A 204 -15.72 2.91 48.97
N ASP A 205 -15.28 1.83 49.62
CA ASP A 205 -13.94 1.67 50.19
C ASP A 205 -12.90 1.18 49.16
N ASN A 206 -13.31 0.87 47.92
CA ASN A 206 -12.40 0.50 46.84
C ASN A 206 -11.47 1.68 46.51
N ALA A 207 -10.17 1.40 46.36
CA ALA A 207 -9.17 2.44 46.15
C ALA A 207 -9.38 3.25 44.86
N LEU A 208 -9.97 2.68 43.81
CA LEU A 208 -10.32 3.41 42.58
C LEU A 208 -11.43 4.45 42.84
N VAL A 209 -12.41 4.11 43.68
CA VAL A 209 -13.48 5.04 44.08
C VAL A 209 -12.89 6.16 44.94
N GLN A 210 -12.11 5.81 45.96
CA GLN A 210 -11.43 6.77 46.83
C GLN A 210 -10.54 7.72 46.02
N MET A 211 -9.86 7.22 44.98
CA MET A 211 -9.00 8.05 44.12
C MET A 211 -9.83 9.10 43.38
N MET A 212 -10.95 8.69 42.77
CA MET A 212 -11.82 9.61 42.06
C MET A 212 -12.46 10.63 42.99
N ASP A 213 -12.87 10.23 44.19
CA ASP A 213 -13.45 11.13 45.20
C ASP A 213 -12.42 12.16 45.69
N HIS A 214 -11.18 11.74 45.95
CA HIS A 214 -10.10 12.65 46.32
C HIS A 214 -9.69 13.59 45.18
N LEU A 215 -9.69 13.12 43.92
CA LEU A 215 -9.45 13.98 42.75
C LEU A 215 -10.53 15.06 42.62
N LYS A 216 -11.81 14.70 42.77
CA LYS A 216 -12.93 15.66 42.79
C LYS A 216 -12.73 16.69 43.89
N LEU A 217 -12.47 16.24 45.12
CA LEU A 217 -12.22 17.11 46.26
C LEU A 217 -11.05 18.09 46.03
N ALA A 218 -9.96 17.59 45.45
CA ALA A 218 -8.78 18.42 45.16
C ALA A 218 -9.09 19.48 44.09
N CYS A 219 -9.73 19.09 42.99
CA CYS A 219 -10.11 20.03 41.94
C CYS A 219 -11.13 21.07 42.43
N ASP A 220 -12.11 20.67 43.24
CA ASP A 220 -13.10 21.59 43.81
C ASP A 220 -12.43 22.68 44.67
N LYS A 221 -11.39 22.32 45.45
CA LYS A 221 -10.60 23.28 46.26
C LYS A 221 -9.89 24.34 45.42
N ILE A 222 -9.53 24.03 44.17
CA ILE A 222 -8.89 24.97 43.24
C ILE A 222 -9.87 25.57 42.22
N GLY A 223 -11.18 25.36 42.43
CA GLY A 223 -12.24 25.92 41.61
C GLY A 223 -12.34 25.29 40.22
N ARG A 224 -12.05 23.99 40.10
CA ARG A 224 -12.18 23.22 38.86
C ARG A 224 -13.01 21.98 39.11
N THR A 225 -13.74 21.52 38.10
CA THR A 225 -14.55 20.31 38.23
C THR A 225 -13.89 19.12 37.54
N MET A 226 -13.83 17.98 38.25
CA MET A 226 -13.52 16.69 37.65
C MET A 226 -14.72 16.01 36.99
N ASP A 227 -15.94 16.55 37.12
CA ASP A 227 -17.17 15.99 36.54
C ASP A 227 -17.96 17.06 35.76
N PRO A 228 -17.43 17.60 34.64
CA PRO A 228 -18.16 18.60 33.86
C PRO A 228 -19.26 18.00 32.99
N ALA A 229 -19.15 16.73 32.59
CA ALA A 229 -20.05 16.07 31.65
C ALA A 229 -21.55 16.16 32.01
N PRO A 230 -21.98 15.96 33.27
CA PRO A 230 -23.39 16.10 33.66
C PRO A 230 -23.97 17.51 33.47
N SER A 231 -23.12 18.54 33.42
CA SER A 231 -23.54 19.94 33.32
C SER A 231 -23.45 20.51 31.91
N PHE A 232 -22.82 19.80 30.96
CA PHE A 232 -22.64 20.29 29.58
C PHE A 232 -23.95 20.66 28.89
N GLN A 233 -25.00 19.84 29.03
CA GLN A 233 -26.29 20.15 28.40
C GLN A 233 -26.89 21.46 28.93
N GLN A 234 -26.77 21.72 30.24
CA GLN A 234 -27.26 22.95 30.84
C GLN A 234 -26.42 24.14 30.38
N TRP A 235 -25.10 24.07 30.49
CA TRP A 235 -24.22 25.17 30.13
C TRP A 235 -24.27 25.50 28.63
N ALA A 236 -24.44 24.51 27.76
CA ALA A 236 -24.65 24.75 26.33
C ALA A 236 -25.96 25.52 26.06
N LYS A 237 -27.06 25.14 26.71
CA LYS A 237 -28.34 25.88 26.59
C LYS A 237 -28.21 27.31 27.09
N GLU A 238 -27.54 27.51 28.23
CA GLU A 238 -27.29 28.83 28.80
C GLU A 238 -26.37 29.70 27.92
N ALA A 239 -25.45 29.08 27.18
CA ALA A 239 -24.59 29.76 26.22
C ALA A 239 -25.33 30.19 24.94
N GLY A 240 -26.53 29.67 24.68
CA GLY A 240 -27.37 30.03 23.53
C GLY A 240 -27.48 28.95 22.45
N PHE A 241 -26.85 27.77 22.64
CA PHE A 241 -26.98 26.68 21.68
C PHE A 241 -28.42 26.17 21.63
N ALA A 242 -28.96 26.06 20.42
CA ALA A 242 -30.38 25.84 20.20
C ALA A 242 -30.76 24.38 19.97
N SER A 243 -29.84 23.54 19.47
CA SER A 243 -29.97 22.08 19.49
C SER A 243 -28.87 21.52 20.37
N VAL A 244 -29.23 20.72 21.37
CA VAL A 244 -28.27 20.08 22.29
C VAL A 244 -28.63 18.60 22.40
N LYS A 245 -27.75 17.74 21.87
CA LYS A 245 -27.88 16.28 21.90
C LYS A 245 -26.79 15.68 22.77
N GLU A 246 -27.16 14.73 23.61
CA GLU A 246 -26.24 13.98 24.47
C GLU A 246 -26.28 12.50 24.07
N GLU A 247 -25.11 11.88 23.90
CA GLU A 247 -24.95 10.44 23.74
C GLU A 247 -24.10 9.89 24.88
N ARG A 248 -24.51 8.77 25.47
CA ARG A 248 -23.81 8.09 26.56
C ARG A 248 -23.35 6.72 26.12
N PHE A 249 -22.09 6.42 26.38
CA PHE A 249 -21.43 5.14 26.10
C PHE A 249 -20.91 4.53 27.40
N LYS A 250 -20.86 3.20 27.45
CA LYS A 250 -20.24 2.48 28.56
C LYS A 250 -18.73 2.49 28.38
N LEU A 251 -18.01 2.88 29.42
CA LEU A 251 -16.55 2.88 29.47
C LEU A 251 -16.08 1.95 30.61
N PRO A 252 -15.90 0.65 30.33
CA PRO A 252 -15.46 -0.32 31.32
C PRO A 252 -14.02 -0.04 31.76
N ILE A 253 -13.66 -0.52 32.95
CA ILE A 253 -12.30 -0.51 33.48
C ILE A 253 -11.95 -1.97 33.85
N GLY A 254 -11.00 -2.56 33.13
CA GLY A 254 -10.59 -3.96 33.24
C GLY A 254 -11.10 -4.86 32.09
N PRO A 255 -10.50 -6.06 31.92
CA PRO A 255 -10.75 -6.98 30.80
C PRO A 255 -11.99 -7.87 30.96
N TRP A 256 -12.91 -7.51 31.86
CA TRP A 256 -14.09 -8.33 32.20
C TRP A 256 -15.25 -8.34 31.19
N PRO A 257 -15.43 -7.34 30.28
CA PRO A 257 -16.51 -7.41 29.29
C PRO A 257 -16.36 -8.61 28.36
N LYS A 258 -17.48 -9.20 27.92
CA LYS A 258 -17.47 -10.29 26.92
C LYS A 258 -17.30 -9.78 25.50
N ASP A 259 -17.93 -8.65 25.18
CA ASP A 259 -17.78 -7.96 23.89
C ASP A 259 -16.32 -7.57 23.67
N GLU A 260 -15.77 -7.92 22.50
CA GLU A 260 -14.34 -7.76 22.22
C GLU A 260 -13.91 -6.29 22.21
N ARG A 261 -14.74 -5.39 21.66
CA ARG A 261 -14.44 -3.95 21.64
C ARG A 261 -14.46 -3.38 23.06
N LEU A 262 -15.49 -3.69 23.86
CA LEU A 262 -15.55 -3.25 25.25
C LEU A 262 -14.46 -3.89 26.11
N LYS A 263 -14.02 -5.11 25.82
CA LYS A 263 -12.90 -5.77 26.50
C LYS A 263 -11.58 -5.07 26.21
N GLU A 264 -11.32 -4.73 24.96
CA GLU A 264 -10.14 -3.94 24.56
C GLU A 264 -10.13 -2.58 25.26
N ILE A 265 -11.24 -1.83 25.14
CA ILE A 265 -11.46 -0.54 25.81
C ILE A 265 -11.20 -0.68 27.32
N GLY A 266 -11.81 -1.68 27.94
CA GLY A 266 -11.68 -1.94 29.37
C GLY A 266 -10.26 -2.29 29.78
N THR A 267 -9.55 -3.07 28.97
CA THR A 267 -8.15 -3.44 29.23
C THR A 267 -7.26 -2.20 29.26
N LEU A 268 -7.38 -1.32 28.27
CA LEU A 268 -6.62 -0.06 28.17
C LEU A 268 -7.01 0.92 29.28
N MET A 269 -8.30 1.04 29.59
CA MET A 269 -8.78 1.81 30.73
C MET A 269 -8.23 1.29 32.07
N GLY A 270 -8.03 -0.02 32.21
CA GLY A 270 -7.35 -0.63 33.34
C GLY A 270 -5.87 -0.23 33.41
N VAL A 271 -5.17 -0.19 32.28
CA VAL A 271 -3.78 0.32 32.19
C VAL A 271 -3.72 1.78 32.59
N ASN A 272 -4.65 2.61 32.10
CA ASN A 272 -4.74 4.03 32.46
C ASN A 272 -4.82 4.24 33.99
N MET A 273 -5.57 3.40 34.71
CA MET A 273 -5.66 3.48 36.17
C MET A 273 -4.43 2.94 36.90
N ARG A 274 -3.68 2.00 36.32
CA ARG A 274 -2.47 1.41 36.94
C ARG A 274 -1.23 2.28 36.77
N GLU A 275 -1.00 2.67 35.53
CA GLU A 275 0.23 3.32 35.11
C GLU A 275 0.08 4.83 35.18
N GLY A 276 -1.12 5.35 34.89
CA GLY A 276 -1.44 6.77 34.94
C GLY A 276 -1.70 7.33 36.34
N VAL A 277 -1.91 6.50 37.37
CA VAL A 277 -2.30 6.97 38.72
C VAL A 277 -1.38 8.06 39.26
N ALA A 278 -0.07 7.93 39.06
CA ALA A 278 0.90 8.89 39.55
C ALA A 278 0.74 10.28 38.90
N ALA A 279 0.29 10.36 37.65
CA ALA A 279 0.04 11.62 36.96
C ALA A 279 -1.13 12.38 37.59
N PHE A 280 -2.20 11.67 37.99
CA PHE A 280 -3.37 12.27 38.62
C PHE A 280 -3.10 12.74 40.05
N THR A 281 -2.34 11.96 40.83
CA THR A 281 -2.15 12.24 42.26
C THR A 281 -1.00 13.19 42.56
N ALA A 282 0.02 13.26 41.70
CA ALA A 282 1.31 13.90 42.01
C ALA A 282 1.19 15.31 42.59
N VAL A 283 0.45 16.22 41.92
CA VAL A 283 0.29 17.62 42.40
C VAL A 283 -0.99 17.78 43.21
N LEU A 284 -2.11 17.19 42.78
CA LEU A 284 -3.39 17.39 43.44
C LEU A 284 -3.41 16.83 44.87
N PHE A 285 -2.75 15.71 45.14
CA PHE A 285 -2.80 15.12 46.48
C PHE A 285 -1.76 15.77 47.41
N THR A 286 -0.58 16.11 46.90
CA THR A 286 0.45 16.75 47.74
C THR A 286 0.18 18.23 47.95
N ASP A 287 0.03 19.01 46.86
CA ASP A 287 0.03 20.46 46.93
C ASP A 287 -1.36 21.02 47.32
N VAL A 288 -2.44 20.28 47.04
CA VAL A 288 -3.83 20.72 47.32
C VAL A 288 -4.47 20.00 48.50
N LEU A 289 -4.33 18.67 48.59
CA LEU A 289 -4.85 17.91 49.74
C LEU A 289 -3.89 17.85 50.92
N GLY A 290 -2.61 18.19 50.73
CA GLY A 290 -1.61 18.24 51.80
C GLY A 290 -1.06 16.89 52.22
N TRP A 291 -1.22 15.85 51.40
CA TRP A 291 -0.70 14.51 51.69
C TRP A 291 0.82 14.49 51.58
N SER A 292 1.46 13.70 52.42
CA SER A 292 2.89 13.41 52.27
C SER A 292 3.13 12.58 51.01
N ARG A 293 4.35 12.65 50.48
CA ARG A 293 4.73 11.86 49.30
C ARG A 293 4.58 10.35 49.56
N GLU A 294 4.92 9.92 50.76
CA GLU A 294 4.82 8.53 51.20
C GLU A 294 3.35 8.07 51.27
N GLU A 295 2.43 8.94 51.74
CA GLU A 295 1.00 8.66 51.74
C GLU A 295 0.46 8.49 50.30
N VAL A 296 0.88 9.35 49.38
CA VAL A 296 0.51 9.26 47.96
C VAL A 296 1.05 7.99 47.30
N GLU A 297 2.32 7.65 47.53
CA GLU A 297 2.92 6.44 46.97
C GLU A 297 2.25 5.16 47.50
N LEU A 298 1.93 5.11 48.79
CA LEU A 298 1.18 4.01 49.40
C LEU A 298 -0.24 3.91 48.82
N PHE A 299 -0.92 5.03 48.65
CA PHE A 299 -2.25 5.06 48.05
C PHE A 299 -2.23 4.62 46.57
N ASN A 300 -1.24 5.07 45.80
CA ASN A 300 -1.06 4.66 44.41
C ASN A 300 -0.81 3.16 44.27
N ALA A 301 -0.11 2.53 45.22
CA ALA A 301 0.02 1.08 45.28
C ALA A 301 -1.34 0.38 45.49
N ARG A 302 -2.18 0.90 46.39
CA ARG A 302 -3.55 0.38 46.61
C ARG A 302 -4.44 0.51 45.38
N VAL A 303 -4.34 1.63 44.64
CA VAL A 303 -5.08 1.84 43.38
C VAL A 303 -4.64 0.83 42.32
N ARG A 304 -3.33 0.60 42.17
CA ARG A 304 -2.79 -0.39 41.23
C ARG A 304 -3.29 -1.80 41.55
N GLU A 305 -3.35 -2.16 42.83
CA GLU A 305 -3.89 -3.44 43.25
C GLU A 305 -5.41 -3.54 42.96
N ALA A 306 -6.19 -2.53 43.31
CA ALA A 306 -7.63 -2.51 43.09
C ALA A 306 -8.03 -2.60 41.61
N SER A 307 -7.20 -2.09 40.70
CA SER A 307 -7.42 -2.20 39.25
C SER A 307 -7.15 -3.60 38.65
N ARG A 308 -6.58 -4.52 39.45
CA ARG A 308 -6.37 -5.93 39.10
C ARG A 308 -7.43 -6.85 39.72
N ASP A 309 -8.25 -6.32 40.63
CA ASP A 309 -9.30 -7.05 41.33
C ASP A 309 -10.42 -7.49 40.36
N SER A 310 -11.15 -8.52 40.76
CA SER A 310 -12.32 -9.11 40.09
C SER A 310 -13.55 -8.19 40.02
N ALA A 311 -13.50 -7.01 40.65
CA ALA A 311 -14.53 -6.00 40.53
C ALA A 311 -14.72 -5.62 39.05
N LYS A 312 -15.95 -5.22 38.68
CA LYS A 312 -16.30 -4.81 37.31
C LYS A 312 -16.59 -3.31 37.24
N PRO A 313 -15.61 -2.44 37.57
CA PRO A 313 -15.81 -1.00 37.53
C PRO A 313 -16.06 -0.53 36.10
N GLN A 314 -16.98 0.42 35.96
CA GLN A 314 -17.21 1.16 34.72
C GLN A 314 -17.62 2.60 35.03
N ARG A 315 -17.50 3.44 34.01
CA ARG A 315 -18.01 4.81 34.02
C ARG A 315 -18.72 5.13 32.71
N HIS A 316 -19.38 6.27 32.64
CA HIS A 316 -19.99 6.73 31.39
C HIS A 316 -19.01 7.62 30.62
N PHE A 317 -18.92 7.40 29.32
CA PHE A 317 -18.37 8.37 28.37
C PHE A 317 -19.54 9.12 27.73
N VAL A 318 -19.48 10.45 27.76
CA VAL A 318 -20.54 11.35 27.33
C VAL A 318 -20.03 12.18 26.16
N THR A 319 -20.75 12.13 25.05
CA THR A 319 -20.55 13.04 23.93
C THR A 319 -21.72 14.00 23.86
N MET A 320 -21.45 15.29 23.93
CA MET A 320 -22.44 16.35 23.81
C MET A 320 -22.21 17.10 22.51
N LEU A 321 -23.26 17.19 21.69
CA LEU A 321 -23.29 17.90 20.41
C LEU A 321 -24.22 19.09 20.53
N SER A 322 -23.71 20.28 20.28
CA SER A 322 -24.50 21.51 20.32
C SER A 322 -24.36 22.35 19.07
N SER A 323 -25.47 22.80 18.49
CA SER A 323 -25.48 23.61 17.27
C SER A 323 -25.97 25.04 17.50
N ASN A 324 -25.34 26.00 16.85
CA ASN A 324 -25.75 27.41 16.83
C ASN A 324 -26.87 27.69 15.80
N LEU A 325 -27.89 26.83 15.71
CA LEU A 325 -29.01 26.91 14.75
C LEU A 325 -30.32 27.28 15.45
N SER A 326 -30.91 28.44 15.18
CA SER A 326 -32.12 28.90 15.90
C SER A 326 -33.34 27.97 15.74
N ALA A 327 -34.12 27.84 16.82
CA ALA A 327 -35.16 26.82 17.02
C ALA A 327 -36.43 26.92 16.11
N ILE A 328 -36.41 27.66 15.00
CA ILE A 328 -37.60 27.89 14.16
C ILE A 328 -37.73 26.91 12.98
N SER A 329 -36.76 26.02 12.74
CA SER A 329 -36.80 25.12 11.56
C SER A 329 -36.97 23.63 11.85
N PHE A 330 -37.50 23.25 13.01
CA PHE A 330 -37.71 21.82 13.35
C PHE A 330 -38.92 21.17 12.65
N ALA A 331 -39.77 21.94 11.96
CA ALA A 331 -40.98 21.44 11.31
C ALA A 331 -40.93 21.35 9.77
N PHE A 332 -39.89 21.87 9.11
CA PHE A 332 -39.74 21.82 7.64
C PHE A 332 -38.58 20.95 7.14
N MET A 333 -37.73 20.40 8.02
CA MET A 333 -36.59 19.56 7.63
C MET A 333 -36.90 18.09 7.31
N PHE A 334 -38.18 17.67 7.27
CA PHE A 334 -38.55 16.29 6.92
C PHE A 334 -39.33 16.11 5.61
N GLN A 335 -39.60 17.17 4.85
CA GLN A 335 -40.32 17.07 3.57
C GLN A 335 -39.77 17.93 2.43
N GLY A 336 -38.57 18.49 2.59
CA GLY A 336 -37.99 19.41 1.61
C GLY A 336 -36.48 19.33 1.48
N PHE A 337 -35.88 18.14 1.60
CA PHE A 337 -34.52 17.86 1.12
C PHE A 337 -34.47 16.46 0.50
N GLN A 338 -35.34 16.22 -0.48
CA GLN A 338 -34.94 15.46 -1.65
C GLN A 338 -34.26 16.42 -2.64
N SER A 339 -33.15 17.01 -2.22
CA SER A 339 -32.08 17.39 -3.13
C SER A 339 -30.86 16.62 -2.67
N VAL A 340 -30.82 15.36 -3.11
CA VAL A 340 -29.62 14.69 -3.60
C VAL A 340 -28.35 15.14 -2.84
N LEU A 341 -28.01 14.46 -1.73
CA LEU A 341 -26.60 14.07 -1.57
C LEU A 341 -26.34 13.27 -2.84
N ALA A 342 -25.80 13.94 -3.84
CA ALA A 342 -25.28 13.25 -5.00
C ALA A 342 -24.26 12.29 -4.39
N LYS A 343 -24.52 10.99 -4.48
CA LYS A 343 -23.40 10.06 -4.62
C LYS A 343 -22.46 10.76 -5.60
N PRO A 344 -21.17 10.98 -5.27
CA PRO A 344 -20.23 11.60 -6.20
C PRO A 344 -20.53 11.10 -7.60
N THR A 345 -21.08 12.00 -8.41
CA THR A 345 -21.58 11.62 -9.71
C THR A 345 -20.37 11.31 -10.56
N CYS A 346 -20.46 10.30 -11.41
CA CYS A 346 -19.43 10.06 -12.42
C CYS A 346 -19.51 11.18 -13.45
N THR A 347 -18.97 12.34 -13.10
CA THR A 347 -18.97 13.57 -13.89
C THR A 347 -17.61 14.24 -13.78
N ASP A 348 -17.19 14.91 -14.84
CA ASP A 348 -15.87 15.53 -14.93
C ASP A 348 -15.63 16.54 -13.79
N HIS A 349 -16.69 17.22 -13.35
CA HIS A 349 -16.64 18.15 -12.21
C HIS A 349 -16.18 17.49 -10.91
N THR A 350 -16.50 16.21 -10.65
CA THR A 350 -16.05 15.52 -9.43
C THR A 350 -14.52 15.46 -9.33
N PHE A 351 -13.81 15.54 -10.46
CA PHE A 351 -12.38 15.29 -10.54
C PHE A 351 -11.54 16.53 -10.91
N HIS A 352 -12.16 17.70 -11.05
CA HIS A 352 -11.51 18.93 -11.53
C HIS A 352 -10.32 19.41 -10.68
N SER A 353 -10.26 19.00 -9.40
CA SER A 353 -9.21 19.39 -8.45
C SER A 353 -7.99 18.48 -8.46
N ILE A 354 -8.00 17.39 -9.23
CA ILE A 354 -6.89 16.45 -9.33
C ILE A 354 -5.67 17.13 -9.91
N LYS A 355 -4.52 16.89 -9.28
CA LYS A 355 -3.21 17.41 -9.65
C LYS A 355 -2.19 16.28 -9.63
N LEU A 356 -1.16 16.44 -10.44
CA LEU A 356 0.02 15.58 -10.45
C LEU A 356 1.26 16.47 -10.39
N THR A 357 2.16 16.19 -9.45
CA THR A 357 3.41 16.94 -9.30
C THR A 357 4.28 16.71 -10.54
N ASN A 358 4.96 17.74 -11.03
CA ASN A 358 5.83 17.69 -12.23
C ASN A 358 5.11 17.35 -13.55
N ALA A 359 3.78 17.34 -13.57
CA ALA A 359 2.98 17.15 -14.77
C ALA A 359 1.85 18.18 -14.86
N LYS A 360 1.34 18.40 -16.07
CA LYS A 360 0.19 19.26 -16.33
C LYS A 360 -1.00 18.40 -16.76
N ILE A 361 -2.10 18.47 -16.01
CA ILE A 361 -3.37 17.88 -16.42
C ILE A 361 -3.91 18.65 -17.63
N LEU A 362 -4.22 17.93 -18.70
CA LEU A 362 -4.76 18.46 -19.95
C LEU A 362 -6.28 18.35 -19.98
N SER A 363 -6.82 17.19 -19.60
CA SER A 363 -8.26 16.97 -19.51
C SER A 363 -8.57 15.83 -18.54
N ILE A 364 -9.80 15.84 -18.02
CA ILE A 364 -10.38 14.72 -17.28
C ILE A 364 -11.73 14.44 -17.91
N SER A 365 -11.96 13.17 -18.26
CA SER A 365 -13.24 12.72 -18.83
C SER A 365 -13.77 11.54 -18.04
N THR A 366 -15.09 11.47 -17.93
CA THR A 366 -15.79 10.47 -17.14
C THR A 366 -16.87 9.78 -17.95
N ASN A 367 -17.09 8.50 -17.67
CA ASN A 367 -18.14 7.72 -18.30
C ASN A 367 -18.76 6.74 -17.30
N LEU A 368 -20.06 6.87 -17.06
CA LEU A 368 -20.83 5.90 -16.29
C LEU A 368 -21.32 4.80 -17.24
N THR A 369 -20.81 3.59 -17.07
CA THR A 369 -21.12 2.47 -17.97
C THR A 369 -21.27 1.16 -17.20
N ASN A 370 -21.75 0.12 -17.87
CA ASN A 370 -21.67 -1.25 -17.37
C ASN A 370 -20.41 -1.88 -17.95
N ALA A 371 -19.43 -2.21 -17.11
CA ALA A 371 -18.23 -2.90 -17.55
C ALA A 371 -18.56 -4.35 -17.87
N GLU A 372 -18.15 -4.80 -19.05
CA GLU A 372 -18.15 -6.20 -19.45
C GLU A 372 -16.80 -6.82 -19.09
N LEU A 373 -16.83 -8.06 -18.60
CA LEU A 373 -15.60 -8.78 -18.33
C LEU A 373 -14.94 -9.23 -19.64
N PRO A 374 -13.61 -9.08 -19.76
CA PRO A 374 -12.92 -9.53 -20.95
C PRO A 374 -13.03 -11.05 -21.08
N SER A 375 -13.19 -11.53 -22.32
CA SER A 375 -13.14 -12.97 -22.63
C SER A 375 -11.77 -13.59 -22.30
N PHE A 376 -10.71 -12.78 -22.31
CA PHE A 376 -9.35 -13.18 -21.97
C PHE A 376 -8.63 -12.05 -21.20
N PRO A 377 -8.62 -12.05 -19.85
CA PRO A 377 -7.82 -11.11 -19.10
C PRO A 377 -6.32 -11.42 -19.25
N THR A 378 -5.48 -10.40 -19.27
CA THR A 378 -4.01 -10.55 -19.29
C THR A 378 -3.45 -10.85 -17.89
N ASN A 379 -4.14 -10.38 -16.85
CA ASN A 379 -3.80 -10.55 -15.45
C ASN A 379 -4.95 -11.28 -14.75
N GLU A 380 -4.84 -12.61 -14.66
CA GLU A 380 -5.97 -13.43 -14.19
C GLU A 380 -6.34 -13.12 -12.74
N TRP A 381 -7.64 -13.00 -12.52
CA TRP A 381 -8.28 -12.86 -11.21
C TRP A 381 -9.33 -13.96 -11.11
N PRO A 382 -9.61 -14.48 -9.90
CA PRO A 382 -10.75 -15.34 -9.68
C PRO A 382 -12.03 -14.63 -10.17
N ASN A 383 -12.69 -15.22 -11.17
CA ASN A 383 -13.92 -14.66 -11.70
C ASN A 383 -15.12 -15.13 -10.88
N ASN A 384 -15.83 -14.19 -10.24
CA ASN A 384 -16.98 -14.49 -9.38
C ASN A 384 -18.33 -14.18 -10.05
N SER A 385 -18.36 -13.59 -11.25
CA SER A 385 -19.61 -13.22 -11.94
C SER A 385 -19.35 -13.03 -13.44
N THR A 386 -20.33 -13.27 -14.31
CA THR A 386 -20.25 -12.92 -15.74
C THR A 386 -21.13 -11.74 -16.12
N ASP A 387 -21.89 -11.22 -15.17
CA ASP A 387 -22.89 -10.19 -15.44
C ASP A 387 -22.24 -8.80 -15.51
N PRO A 388 -22.57 -7.99 -16.53
CA PRO A 388 -22.11 -6.60 -16.59
C PRO A 388 -22.50 -5.83 -15.32
N PHE A 389 -21.59 -5.00 -14.81
CA PHE A 389 -21.79 -4.30 -13.54
C PHE A 389 -21.45 -2.80 -13.67
N PRO A 390 -22.16 -1.91 -12.94
CA PRO A 390 -22.02 -0.48 -13.11
C PRO A 390 -20.70 0.05 -12.54
N VAL A 391 -19.96 0.78 -13.38
CA VAL A 391 -18.68 1.41 -13.05
C VAL A 391 -18.66 2.88 -13.47
N CYS A 392 -17.92 3.70 -12.73
CA CYS A 392 -17.45 4.99 -13.19
C CYS A 392 -16.05 4.82 -13.78
N GLN A 393 -15.92 5.05 -15.09
CA GLN A 393 -14.63 5.13 -15.77
C GLN A 393 -14.17 6.58 -15.79
N VAL A 394 -12.91 6.81 -15.44
CA VAL A 394 -12.28 8.14 -15.42
C VAL A 394 -10.99 8.05 -16.21
N THR A 395 -10.83 8.95 -17.19
CA THR A 395 -9.58 9.12 -17.93
C THR A 395 -8.99 10.46 -17.55
N VAL A 396 -7.78 10.45 -16.99
CA VAL A 396 -6.98 11.64 -16.71
C VAL A 396 -5.88 11.73 -17.76
N GLN A 397 -5.97 12.74 -18.63
CA GLN A 397 -4.95 13.01 -19.64
C GLN A 397 -3.99 14.08 -19.16
N TYR A 398 -2.69 13.85 -19.30
CA TYR A 398 -1.66 14.77 -18.82
C TYR A 398 -0.39 14.73 -19.69
N THR A 399 0.50 15.69 -19.44
CA THR A 399 1.82 15.80 -20.10
C THR A 399 2.88 16.25 -19.10
N HIS A 400 4.11 15.78 -19.27
CA HIS A 400 5.28 16.28 -18.55
C HIS A 400 5.87 17.49 -19.30
N PRO A 401 6.03 18.66 -18.64
CA PRO A 401 6.63 19.84 -19.26
C PRO A 401 8.01 19.53 -19.88
N GLY A 402 8.14 19.76 -21.19
CA GLY A 402 9.37 19.56 -21.94
C GLY A 402 9.58 18.14 -22.51
N TRP A 403 8.67 17.19 -22.24
CA TRP A 403 8.77 15.82 -22.75
C TRP A 403 8.01 15.61 -24.05
N ASN A 404 7.10 16.53 -24.40
CA ASN A 404 6.24 16.44 -25.58
C ASN A 404 5.44 15.12 -25.64
N ASP A 405 5.05 14.60 -24.47
CA ASP A 405 4.23 13.41 -24.32
C ASP A 405 2.74 13.76 -24.10
N THR A 406 1.86 12.79 -24.30
CA THR A 406 0.46 12.89 -23.89
C THR A 406 0.04 11.53 -23.38
N ILE A 407 -0.13 11.42 -22.06
CA ILE A 407 -0.35 10.16 -21.36
C ILE A 407 -1.78 10.15 -20.82
N ASN A 408 -2.42 8.99 -20.89
CA ASN A 408 -3.72 8.74 -20.29
C ASN A 408 -3.57 7.77 -19.12
N THR A 409 -4.07 8.17 -17.95
CA THR A 409 -4.35 7.26 -16.82
C THR A 409 -5.83 6.92 -16.83
N TYR A 410 -6.15 5.63 -16.78
CA TYR A 410 -7.51 5.12 -16.78
C TYR A 410 -7.83 4.49 -15.44
N VAL A 411 -8.95 4.92 -14.84
CA VAL A 411 -9.40 4.43 -13.55
C VAL A 411 -10.82 3.88 -13.71
N THR A 412 -11.05 2.66 -13.23
CA THR A 412 -12.38 2.04 -13.18
C THR A 412 -12.80 1.85 -11.73
N LEU A 413 -13.93 2.44 -11.38
CA LEU A 413 -14.43 2.52 -10.01
C LEU A 413 -15.81 1.83 -9.93
N PRO A 414 -15.99 0.75 -9.15
CA PRO A 414 -17.31 0.17 -8.95
C PRO A 414 -18.26 1.18 -8.29
N VAL A 415 -19.44 1.40 -8.89
CA VAL A 415 -20.45 2.37 -8.39
C VAL A 415 -21.00 1.97 -7.01
N SER A 416 -20.92 0.69 -6.67
CA SER A 416 -21.25 0.13 -5.37
C SER A 416 -20.36 -1.08 -5.07
N GLY A 417 -20.18 -1.42 -3.80
CA GLY A 417 -19.41 -2.60 -3.42
C GLY A 417 -17.89 -2.39 -3.42
N TRP A 418 -17.42 -1.14 -3.45
CA TRP A 418 -16.00 -0.86 -3.22
C TRP A 418 -15.57 -1.34 -1.83
N ASN A 419 -14.57 -2.20 -1.80
CA ASN A 419 -14.08 -2.89 -0.61
C ASN A 419 -13.00 -2.09 0.14
N GLY A 420 -12.71 -0.86 -0.30
CA GLY A 420 -11.67 0.00 0.27
C GLY A 420 -10.27 -0.26 -0.29
N ARG A 421 -10.12 -1.14 -1.29
CA ARG A 421 -8.84 -1.49 -1.90
C ARG A 421 -8.66 -0.84 -3.26
N PHE A 422 -7.41 -0.55 -3.58
CA PHE A 422 -6.97 -0.04 -4.87
C PHE A 422 -6.03 -1.06 -5.52
N VAL A 423 -6.07 -1.19 -6.85
CA VAL A 423 -5.15 -2.06 -7.59
C VAL A 423 -4.65 -1.40 -8.87
N GLY A 424 -3.32 -1.40 -9.05
CA GLY A 424 -2.68 -1.13 -10.33
C GLY A 424 -2.55 -2.40 -11.17
N VAL A 425 -2.87 -2.28 -12.45
CA VAL A 425 -2.82 -3.37 -13.42
C VAL A 425 -1.82 -3.00 -14.53
N GLY A 426 -0.83 -3.86 -14.73
CA GLY A 426 0.18 -3.69 -15.77
C GLY A 426 -0.21 -4.26 -17.13
N GLY A 427 0.58 -3.96 -18.16
CA GLY A 427 0.36 -4.41 -19.54
C GLY A 427 1.16 -5.64 -19.94
N GLY A 428 1.30 -5.85 -21.25
CA GLY A 428 2.02 -6.96 -21.86
C GLY A 428 2.70 -6.59 -23.18
N GLY A 429 3.85 -7.21 -23.47
CA GLY A 429 4.68 -6.82 -24.61
C GLY A 429 5.10 -5.35 -24.52
N TRP A 430 4.88 -4.59 -25.58
CA TRP A 430 5.12 -3.14 -25.63
C TRP A 430 4.00 -2.30 -25.04
N SER A 431 2.89 -2.89 -24.55
CA SER A 431 1.83 -2.10 -23.92
C SER A 431 2.14 -1.82 -22.45
N THR A 432 1.94 -0.57 -22.02
CA THR A 432 2.08 -0.19 -20.60
C THR A 432 0.94 -0.75 -19.75
N GLY A 433 -0.24 -0.91 -20.32
CA GLY A 433 -1.47 -1.35 -19.65
C GLY A 433 -2.50 -1.88 -20.66
N ASP A 434 -3.66 -2.35 -20.22
CA ASP A 434 -4.76 -2.70 -21.12
C ASP A 434 -6.10 -2.36 -20.45
N LEU A 435 -6.92 -1.56 -21.12
CA LEU A 435 -8.22 -1.10 -20.58
C LEU A 435 -9.17 -2.23 -20.14
N PRO A 436 -9.33 -3.33 -20.92
CA PRO A 436 -10.23 -4.42 -20.53
C PRO A 436 -9.86 -5.08 -19.20
N ASP A 437 -8.59 -5.04 -18.79
CA ASP A 437 -8.13 -5.66 -17.54
C ASP A 437 -8.55 -4.91 -16.27
N LEU A 438 -9.12 -3.70 -16.40
CA LEU A 438 -9.68 -2.97 -15.27
C LEU A 438 -11.03 -3.52 -14.81
N ALA A 439 -11.78 -4.22 -15.67
CA ALA A 439 -13.13 -4.66 -15.36
C ALA A 439 -13.14 -5.78 -14.30
N GLN A 440 -12.27 -6.77 -14.43
CA GLN A 440 -12.23 -7.91 -13.50
C GLN A 440 -11.92 -7.51 -12.04
N PRO A 441 -10.89 -6.70 -11.72
CA PRO A 441 -10.68 -6.23 -10.36
C PRO A 441 -11.81 -5.33 -9.84
N ALA A 442 -12.37 -4.48 -10.70
CA ALA A 442 -13.51 -3.64 -10.33
C ALA A 442 -14.76 -4.47 -9.95
N SER A 443 -15.00 -5.60 -10.65
CA SER A 443 -16.09 -6.53 -10.32
C SER A 443 -15.94 -7.16 -8.94
N ASN A 444 -14.70 -7.32 -8.48
CA ASN A 444 -14.35 -7.84 -7.17
C ASN A 444 -14.25 -6.74 -6.10
N GLY A 445 -14.71 -5.54 -6.41
CA GLY A 445 -14.84 -4.41 -5.49
C GLY A 445 -13.59 -3.55 -5.33
N TYR A 446 -12.60 -3.64 -6.22
CA TYR A 446 -11.40 -2.80 -6.17
C TYR A 446 -11.61 -1.54 -7.01
N ALA A 447 -10.98 -0.43 -6.62
CA ALA A 447 -10.71 0.66 -7.54
C ALA A 447 -9.49 0.27 -8.40
N ALA A 448 -9.64 0.17 -9.72
CA ALA A 448 -8.60 -0.33 -10.60
C ALA A 448 -7.99 0.79 -11.45
N VAL A 449 -6.67 0.79 -11.63
CA VAL A 449 -5.96 1.76 -12.48
C VAL A 449 -5.03 1.09 -13.49
N THR A 450 -4.89 1.70 -14.66
CA THR A 450 -3.82 1.41 -15.63
C THR A 450 -3.48 2.68 -16.42
N THR A 451 -2.45 2.63 -17.27
CA THR A 451 -2.04 3.76 -18.12
C THR A 451 -1.58 3.27 -19.49
N ASP A 452 -1.67 4.14 -20.48
CA ASP A 452 -1.11 3.90 -21.82
C ASP A 452 0.38 4.24 -21.93
N GLY A 453 0.98 4.88 -20.92
CA GLY A 453 2.38 5.30 -20.96
C GLY A 453 2.71 6.25 -22.11
N GLY A 454 1.70 6.91 -22.70
CA GLY A 454 1.85 7.85 -23.81
C GLY A 454 1.84 7.24 -25.22
N HIS A 455 1.42 5.98 -25.37
CA HIS A 455 1.29 5.29 -26.67
C HIS A 455 0.04 4.40 -26.71
N LEU A 456 -0.47 4.09 -27.90
CA LEU A 456 -1.78 3.46 -28.04
C LEU A 456 -1.86 2.04 -27.42
N LEU A 457 -2.82 1.85 -26.50
CA LEU A 457 -3.11 0.57 -25.84
C LEU A 457 -3.47 -0.58 -26.80
N ALA A 458 -4.07 -0.26 -27.95
CA ALA A 458 -4.58 -1.25 -28.88
C ALA A 458 -3.48 -1.95 -29.70
N ASN A 459 -2.24 -1.45 -29.66
CA ASN A 459 -1.18 -1.93 -30.53
C ASN A 459 0.05 -2.40 -29.76
N ARG A 460 0.13 -3.72 -29.56
CA ARG A 460 1.31 -4.38 -28.96
C ARG A 460 2.47 -4.55 -29.94
N GLN A 461 2.34 -4.08 -31.19
CA GLN A 461 3.24 -4.37 -32.30
C GLN A 461 3.76 -3.13 -33.05
N GLU A 462 3.27 -1.92 -32.73
CA GLU A 462 3.78 -0.68 -33.33
C GLU A 462 4.63 0.10 -32.34
N LEU A 463 5.77 0.60 -32.82
CA LEU A 463 6.78 1.34 -32.06
C LEU A 463 7.03 2.73 -32.65
N ASP A 464 6.00 3.35 -33.20
CA ASP A 464 6.05 4.72 -33.72
C ASP A 464 6.42 5.75 -32.62
N TRP A 465 6.14 5.42 -31.36
CA TRP A 465 6.51 6.22 -30.19
C TRP A 465 7.98 6.07 -29.76
N ALA A 466 8.69 5.03 -30.20
CA ALA A 466 10.00 4.69 -29.65
C ALA A 466 11.14 5.59 -30.20
N LEU A 467 10.94 6.19 -31.37
CA LEU A 467 11.93 7.03 -32.06
C LEU A 467 11.33 8.40 -32.41
N ASP A 468 12.07 9.48 -32.13
CA ASP A 468 11.70 10.82 -32.64
C ASP A 468 11.99 10.92 -34.15
N SER A 469 13.03 10.20 -34.59
CA SER A 469 13.42 10.00 -35.98
C SER A 469 14.40 8.83 -36.05
N THR A 470 14.64 8.28 -37.25
CA THR A 470 15.66 7.23 -37.45
C THR A 470 17.01 7.69 -36.85
N GLY A 471 17.61 6.86 -36.01
CA GLY A 471 18.84 7.17 -35.28
C GLY A 471 18.67 7.97 -33.98
N ASN A 472 17.44 8.34 -33.59
CA ASN A 472 17.17 9.12 -32.38
C ASN A 472 16.03 8.52 -31.55
N LEU A 473 16.38 7.92 -30.40
CA LEU A 473 15.43 7.39 -29.42
C LEU A 473 14.64 8.49 -28.73
N ASN A 474 13.33 8.26 -28.60
CA ASN A 474 12.48 9.03 -27.71
C ASN A 474 12.66 8.54 -26.27
N TRP A 475 13.62 9.14 -25.56
CA TRP A 475 13.89 8.80 -24.15
C TRP A 475 12.72 9.05 -23.20
N PRO A 476 11.98 10.18 -23.29
CA PRO A 476 10.78 10.39 -22.48
C PRO A 476 9.76 9.26 -22.60
N ALA A 477 9.41 8.83 -23.82
CA ALA A 477 8.46 7.75 -24.03
C ALA A 477 8.95 6.41 -23.46
N LEU A 478 10.26 6.11 -23.61
CA LEU A 478 10.86 4.93 -22.99
C LEU A 478 10.83 5.01 -21.44
N GLN A 479 11.06 6.18 -20.85
CA GLN A 479 10.97 6.38 -19.39
C GLN A 479 9.52 6.22 -18.89
N ASN A 480 8.54 6.68 -19.67
CA ASN A 480 7.13 6.50 -19.38
C ASN A 480 6.76 5.01 -19.38
N PHE A 481 7.14 4.27 -20.43
CA PHE A 481 6.93 2.81 -20.50
C PHE A 481 7.66 2.07 -19.37
N ALA A 482 8.87 2.51 -19.02
CA ALA A 482 9.71 1.89 -18.01
C ALA A 482 9.15 2.06 -16.59
N ALA A 483 8.81 3.28 -16.19
CA ALA A 483 8.63 3.60 -14.77
C ALA A 483 7.70 4.80 -14.49
N VAL A 484 7.89 5.93 -15.17
CA VAL A 484 7.33 7.22 -14.73
C VAL A 484 5.81 7.22 -14.77
N SER A 485 5.22 6.80 -15.90
CA SER A 485 3.77 6.75 -16.06
C SER A 485 3.09 5.78 -15.08
N LEU A 486 3.81 4.78 -14.57
CA LEU A 486 3.28 3.81 -13.60
C LEU A 486 3.11 4.45 -12.22
N ASP A 487 4.05 5.29 -11.83
CA ASP A 487 4.01 6.08 -10.58
C ASP A 487 2.93 7.17 -10.66
N ASP A 488 2.87 7.85 -11.81
CA ASP A 488 1.82 8.82 -12.10
C ASP A 488 0.43 8.17 -12.03
N ALA A 489 0.26 7.01 -12.67
CA ALA A 489 -0.99 6.28 -12.68
C ALA A 489 -1.40 5.83 -11.27
N ALA A 490 -0.46 5.36 -10.45
CA ALA A 490 -0.72 5.04 -9.05
C ALA A 490 -1.19 6.26 -8.26
N THR A 491 -0.51 7.40 -8.44
CA THR A 491 -0.80 8.67 -7.77
C THR A 491 -2.15 9.24 -8.19
N LEU A 492 -2.38 9.37 -9.49
CA LEU A 492 -3.63 9.83 -10.09
C LEU A 492 -4.79 8.89 -9.76
N GLY A 493 -4.59 7.58 -9.87
CA GLY A 493 -5.61 6.58 -9.57
C GLY A 493 -6.09 6.64 -8.12
N LYS A 494 -5.17 6.81 -7.16
CA LYS A 494 -5.52 7.02 -5.75
C LYS A 494 -6.23 8.34 -5.52
N ALA A 495 -5.81 9.42 -6.19
CA ALA A 495 -6.47 10.72 -6.10
C ALA A 495 -7.89 10.67 -6.66
N VAL A 496 -8.10 10.06 -7.83
CA VAL A 496 -9.40 9.78 -8.44
C VAL A 496 -10.26 8.94 -7.49
N THR A 497 -9.70 7.87 -6.92
CA THR A 497 -10.41 7.00 -5.98
C THR A 497 -10.86 7.76 -4.74
N ALA A 498 -9.98 8.61 -4.18
CA ALA A 498 -10.31 9.44 -3.03
C ALA A 498 -11.39 10.47 -3.35
N ALA A 499 -11.32 11.13 -4.51
CA ALA A 499 -12.32 12.08 -4.96
C ALA A 499 -13.69 11.40 -5.21
N TYR A 500 -13.70 10.19 -5.77
CA TYR A 500 -14.94 9.47 -6.06
C TYR A 500 -15.58 8.82 -4.83
N TYR A 501 -14.82 8.30 -3.87
CA TYR A 501 -15.42 7.64 -2.69
C TYR A 501 -15.43 8.51 -1.43
N GLY A 502 -14.87 9.72 -1.50
CA GLY A 502 -14.71 10.63 -0.36
C GLY A 502 -13.70 10.13 0.69
N LYS A 503 -12.89 9.10 0.37
CA LYS A 503 -11.87 8.54 1.27
C LYS A 503 -10.76 7.84 0.48
N LYS A 504 -9.52 7.89 0.99
CA LYS A 504 -8.36 7.21 0.39
C LYS A 504 -8.51 5.67 0.47
N PRO A 505 -7.91 4.91 -0.47
CA PRO A 505 -7.81 3.45 -0.34
C PRO A 505 -7.09 3.07 0.95
N ARG A 506 -7.61 2.04 1.65
CA ARG A 506 -6.98 1.49 2.86
C ARG A 506 -5.75 0.65 2.53
N TYR A 507 -5.82 -0.10 1.43
CA TYR A 507 -4.73 -0.91 0.91
C TYR A 507 -4.60 -0.71 -0.60
N SER A 508 -3.36 -0.69 -1.09
CA SER A 508 -3.03 -0.58 -2.51
C SER A 508 -2.25 -1.81 -2.96
N TYR A 509 -2.67 -2.42 -4.07
CA TYR A 509 -2.09 -3.63 -4.62
C TYR A 509 -1.60 -3.43 -6.06
N TRP A 510 -0.64 -4.24 -6.49
CA TRP A 510 -0.29 -4.39 -7.90
C TRP A 510 -0.58 -5.82 -8.36
N ASN A 511 -1.10 -5.99 -9.58
CA ASN A 511 -1.20 -7.29 -10.24
C ASN A 511 -0.67 -7.20 -11.68
N GLY A 512 0.30 -8.02 -12.02
CA GLY A 512 0.91 -8.02 -13.35
C GLY A 512 1.64 -9.31 -13.71
N CYS A 513 1.56 -9.70 -14.98
CA CYS A 513 2.39 -10.74 -15.59
C CYS A 513 3.24 -10.19 -16.76
N SER A 514 4.38 -10.81 -17.07
CA SER A 514 5.26 -10.39 -18.17
C SER A 514 5.76 -8.95 -18.00
N THR A 515 5.36 -8.04 -18.89
CA THR A 515 5.64 -6.60 -18.78
C THR A 515 5.01 -6.06 -17.50
N GLY A 516 3.79 -6.45 -17.15
CA GLY A 516 3.15 -6.16 -15.87
C GLY A 516 3.92 -6.71 -14.67
N GLY A 517 4.59 -7.86 -14.82
CA GLY A 517 5.48 -8.41 -13.79
C GLY A 517 6.74 -7.56 -13.60
N ARG A 518 7.36 -7.11 -14.70
CA ARG A 518 8.46 -6.14 -14.67
C ARG A 518 8.02 -4.84 -13.99
N GLN A 519 6.90 -4.28 -14.43
CA GLN A 519 6.33 -3.04 -13.89
C GLN A 519 6.09 -3.16 -12.38
N GLY A 520 5.54 -4.29 -11.90
CA GLY A 520 5.37 -4.54 -10.46
C GLY A 520 6.69 -4.54 -9.69
N HIS A 521 7.74 -5.18 -10.22
CA HIS A 521 9.08 -5.11 -9.64
C HIS A 521 9.67 -3.70 -9.71
N MET A 522 9.42 -2.94 -10.78
CA MET A 522 9.84 -1.53 -10.88
C MET A 522 9.18 -0.68 -9.79
N MET A 523 7.89 -0.89 -9.52
CA MET A 523 7.20 -0.19 -8.44
C MET A 523 7.82 -0.54 -7.08
N ALA A 524 8.17 -1.80 -6.84
CA ALA A 524 8.85 -2.19 -5.60
C ALA A 524 10.27 -1.58 -5.48
N GLN A 525 11.04 -1.55 -6.56
CA GLN A 525 12.42 -1.03 -6.58
C GLN A 525 12.48 0.50 -6.47
N ARG A 526 11.69 1.22 -7.28
CA ARG A 526 11.81 2.68 -7.45
C ARG A 526 10.74 3.49 -6.72
N TYR A 527 9.55 2.92 -6.51
CA TYR A 527 8.41 3.62 -5.91
C TYR A 527 7.79 2.81 -4.74
N PRO A 528 8.60 2.49 -3.71
CA PRO A 528 8.30 1.45 -2.73
C PRO A 528 7.03 1.70 -1.88
N THR A 529 6.54 2.94 -1.84
CA THR A 529 5.36 3.33 -1.06
C THR A 529 4.07 3.30 -1.87
N GLN A 530 4.11 3.04 -3.18
CA GLN A 530 2.92 3.06 -4.02
C GLN A 530 2.00 1.86 -3.75
N TYR A 531 2.53 0.71 -3.36
CA TYR A 531 1.72 -0.49 -3.15
C TYR A 531 2.13 -1.23 -1.87
N ASN A 532 1.14 -1.61 -1.07
CA ASN A 532 1.34 -2.45 0.12
C ASN A 532 1.60 -3.91 -0.28
N GLY A 533 1.02 -4.36 -1.38
CA GLY A 533 1.20 -5.70 -1.93
C GLY A 533 1.47 -5.70 -3.43
N VAL A 534 2.43 -6.47 -3.90
CA VAL A 534 2.76 -6.62 -5.32
C VAL A 534 2.69 -8.11 -5.71
N LEU A 535 1.79 -8.46 -6.62
CA LEU A 535 1.82 -9.74 -7.34
C LEU A 535 2.45 -9.49 -8.72
N ALA A 536 3.67 -9.97 -8.91
CA ALA A 536 4.45 -9.76 -10.13
C ALA A 536 4.96 -11.11 -10.65
N THR A 537 4.44 -11.56 -11.78
CA THR A 537 4.56 -12.95 -12.24
C THR A 537 5.21 -13.02 -13.62
N ALA A 538 5.91 -14.11 -13.94
CA ALA A 538 6.71 -14.28 -15.16
C ALA A 538 7.42 -12.97 -15.57
N SER A 539 8.14 -12.34 -14.64
CA SER A 539 8.47 -10.91 -14.76
C SER A 539 9.52 -10.65 -15.83
N ALA A 540 9.24 -9.70 -16.72
CA ALA A 540 10.14 -9.22 -17.77
C ALA A 540 11.23 -8.25 -17.24
N PHE A 541 11.78 -8.51 -16.05
CA PHE A 541 12.98 -7.84 -15.55
C PHE A 541 14.26 -8.40 -16.19
N ASN A 542 15.38 -7.73 -15.98
CA ASN A 542 16.59 -7.92 -16.78
C ASN A 542 16.34 -7.74 -18.28
N TRP A 543 15.41 -6.85 -18.67
CA TRP A 543 14.98 -6.64 -20.06
C TRP A 543 16.16 -6.35 -20.99
N ASP A 544 17.13 -5.59 -20.48
CA ASP A 544 18.39 -5.27 -21.15
C ASP A 544 19.23 -6.51 -21.52
N LYS A 545 18.96 -7.67 -20.90
CA LYS A 545 19.63 -8.95 -21.18
C LYS A 545 18.71 -9.93 -21.89
N PHE A 546 17.56 -10.25 -21.29
CA PHE A 546 16.76 -11.39 -21.75
C PHE A 546 16.10 -11.12 -23.10
N VAL A 547 15.68 -9.89 -23.42
CA VAL A 547 15.03 -9.61 -24.72
C VAL A 547 16.02 -9.76 -25.88
N THR A 548 17.30 -9.41 -25.68
CA THR A 548 18.33 -9.76 -26.69
C THR A 548 18.55 -11.28 -26.75
N SER A 549 18.42 -11.99 -25.63
CA SER A 549 18.52 -13.46 -25.59
C SER A 549 17.39 -14.16 -26.35
N GLU A 550 16.20 -13.56 -26.38
CA GLU A 550 15.03 -14.12 -27.10
C GLU A 550 15.28 -14.26 -28.61
N TYR A 551 16.12 -13.40 -29.20
CA TYR A 551 16.48 -13.46 -30.61
C TYR A 551 17.53 -14.57 -30.92
N TRP A 552 18.18 -15.14 -29.90
CA TRP A 552 19.27 -16.09 -30.06
C TRP A 552 18.93 -17.31 -30.95
N PRO A 553 17.76 -17.96 -30.83
CA PRO A 553 17.42 -19.09 -31.69
C PRO A 553 17.41 -18.75 -33.18
N GLN A 554 17.07 -17.51 -33.54
CA GLN A 554 17.09 -17.03 -34.93
C GLN A 554 18.53 -16.93 -35.44
N VAL A 555 19.46 -16.37 -34.63
CA VAL A 555 20.90 -16.33 -34.94
C VAL A 555 21.45 -17.75 -35.14
N VAL A 556 21.01 -18.70 -34.30
CA VAL A 556 21.41 -20.12 -34.44
C VAL A 556 20.91 -20.72 -35.74
N MET A 557 19.64 -20.49 -36.12
CA MET A 557 19.08 -20.98 -37.39
C MET A 557 19.80 -20.40 -38.60
N HIS A 558 20.08 -19.08 -38.61
CA HIS A 558 20.86 -18.43 -39.66
C HIS A 558 22.27 -19.02 -39.78
N LYS A 559 22.97 -19.18 -38.64
CA LYS A 559 24.32 -19.77 -38.61
C LYS A 559 24.35 -21.22 -39.09
N LEU A 560 23.32 -21.99 -38.78
CA LEU A 560 23.19 -23.38 -39.21
C LEU A 560 22.66 -23.52 -40.64
N ASP A 561 22.13 -22.45 -41.23
CA ASP A 561 21.36 -22.47 -42.48
C ASP A 561 20.31 -23.59 -42.44
N TYR A 562 19.45 -23.53 -41.42
CA TYR A 562 18.36 -24.47 -41.22
C TYR A 562 17.26 -23.90 -40.34
N TYR A 563 16.05 -23.90 -40.89
CA TYR A 563 14.83 -23.43 -40.25
C TYR A 563 13.91 -24.65 -40.06
N PRO A 564 13.93 -25.31 -38.88
CA PRO A 564 13.16 -26.51 -38.64
C PRO A 564 11.65 -26.21 -38.73
N PRO A 565 10.84 -27.03 -39.43
CA PRO A 565 9.39 -26.91 -39.29
C PRO A 565 8.98 -27.18 -37.84
N ILE A 566 7.99 -26.44 -37.34
CA ILE A 566 7.60 -26.45 -35.93
C ILE A 566 7.30 -27.86 -35.38
N CYS A 567 6.73 -28.76 -36.19
CA CYS A 567 6.51 -30.14 -35.79
C CYS A 567 7.81 -30.89 -35.38
N GLU A 568 8.96 -30.56 -35.98
CA GLU A 568 10.26 -31.13 -35.61
C GLU A 568 10.64 -30.72 -34.19
N LEU A 569 10.54 -29.41 -33.88
CA LEU A 569 10.84 -28.87 -32.56
C LEU A 569 9.87 -29.41 -31.52
N ASN A 570 8.57 -29.47 -31.83
CA ASN A 570 7.55 -30.02 -30.94
C ASN A 570 7.81 -31.50 -30.62
N ALA A 571 8.27 -32.29 -31.59
CA ALA A 571 8.64 -33.68 -31.36
C ALA A 571 9.87 -33.83 -30.46
N ILE A 572 10.85 -32.91 -30.57
CA ILE A 572 12.02 -32.87 -29.69
C ILE A 572 11.59 -32.49 -28.25
N THR A 573 10.79 -31.44 -28.09
CA THR A 573 10.27 -31.01 -26.78
C THR A 573 9.44 -32.13 -26.13
N LYS A 574 8.54 -32.75 -26.90
CA LYS A 574 7.76 -33.90 -26.42
C LYS A 574 8.65 -35.05 -25.95
N ALA A 575 9.69 -35.39 -26.71
CA ALA A 575 10.63 -36.44 -26.30
C ALA A 575 11.43 -36.05 -25.04
N ALA A 576 11.72 -34.77 -24.84
CA ALA A 576 12.35 -34.28 -23.62
C ALA A 576 11.42 -34.41 -22.41
N ILE A 577 10.14 -34.03 -22.55
CA ILE A 577 9.10 -34.23 -21.53
C ILE A 577 8.98 -35.72 -21.20
N GLU A 578 8.76 -36.58 -22.19
CA GLU A 578 8.63 -38.03 -21.98
C GLU A 578 9.83 -38.67 -21.27
N ALA A 579 11.06 -38.17 -21.54
CA ALA A 579 12.28 -38.66 -20.92
C ALA A 579 12.48 -38.17 -19.48
N CYS A 580 11.87 -37.03 -19.11
CA CYS A 580 12.15 -36.32 -17.86
C CYS A 580 10.99 -36.29 -16.87
N ASP A 581 9.76 -36.52 -17.32
CA ASP A 581 8.51 -36.58 -16.54
C ASP A 581 8.69 -37.37 -15.24
N GLN A 582 9.06 -38.66 -15.35
CA GLN A 582 9.19 -39.56 -14.21
C GLN A 582 10.31 -39.20 -13.19
N LEU A 583 11.18 -38.23 -13.48
CA LEU A 583 12.34 -37.91 -12.63
C LEU A 583 11.95 -37.26 -11.30
N ASP A 584 10.77 -36.66 -11.20
CA ASP A 584 10.23 -36.12 -9.95
C ASP A 584 9.42 -37.15 -9.12
N GLY A 585 9.28 -38.38 -9.66
CA GLY A 585 8.55 -39.48 -9.04
C GLY A 585 7.12 -39.66 -9.54
N VAL A 586 6.61 -38.77 -10.40
CA VAL A 586 5.27 -38.85 -10.99
C VAL A 586 5.37 -38.93 -12.52
N LYS A 587 4.44 -39.66 -13.16
CA LYS A 587 4.28 -39.63 -14.61
C LYS A 587 3.00 -38.88 -14.94
N ASP A 588 3.11 -37.58 -15.15
CA ASP A 588 1.99 -36.68 -15.32
C ASP A 588 2.08 -35.79 -16.56
N GLY A 589 3.18 -35.87 -17.31
CA GLY A 589 3.46 -35.07 -18.50
C GLY A 589 4.15 -33.74 -18.16
N VAL A 590 4.57 -33.52 -16.92
CA VAL A 590 5.17 -32.28 -16.45
C VAL A 590 6.61 -32.53 -16.02
N ILE A 591 7.51 -31.62 -16.38
CA ILE A 591 8.87 -31.63 -15.81
C ILE A 591 8.85 -30.77 -14.53
N SER A 592 8.61 -31.38 -13.37
CA SER A 592 8.47 -30.62 -12.12
C SER A 592 9.79 -30.17 -11.50
N ASN A 593 10.89 -30.80 -11.91
CA ASN A 593 12.23 -30.37 -11.54
C ASN A 593 13.13 -30.31 -12.78
N PRO A 594 13.17 -29.16 -13.49
CA PRO A 594 13.95 -29.01 -14.71
C PRO A 594 15.45 -29.31 -14.55
N ASP A 595 16.01 -29.16 -13.34
CA ASP A 595 17.43 -29.40 -13.10
C ASP A 595 17.81 -30.89 -13.16
N LEU A 596 16.87 -31.80 -12.92
CA LEU A 596 17.08 -33.24 -13.08
C LEU A 596 17.09 -33.67 -14.56
N CYS A 597 16.45 -32.90 -15.44
CA CYS A 597 16.30 -33.26 -16.84
C CYS A 597 17.61 -33.07 -17.62
N LYS A 598 18.30 -34.18 -17.94
CA LYS A 598 19.55 -34.20 -18.72
C LYS A 598 19.37 -34.66 -20.17
N PHE A 599 18.14 -34.58 -20.70
CA PHE A 599 17.84 -34.99 -22.07
C PHE A 599 18.75 -34.28 -23.10
N ASP A 600 19.32 -35.08 -24.01
CA ASP A 600 20.10 -34.64 -25.17
C ASP A 600 19.27 -34.83 -26.44
N PRO A 601 18.95 -33.76 -27.20
CA PRO A 601 18.11 -33.86 -28.38
C PRO A 601 18.77 -34.67 -29.51
N LYS A 602 20.08 -34.93 -29.45
CA LYS A 602 20.76 -35.84 -30.39
C LYS A 602 20.25 -37.27 -30.30
N SER A 603 19.70 -37.68 -29.14
CA SER A 603 19.15 -39.02 -28.92
C SER A 603 17.92 -39.35 -29.78
N VAL A 604 17.26 -38.34 -30.33
CA VAL A 604 16.05 -38.50 -31.16
C VAL A 604 16.26 -38.23 -32.64
N VAL A 605 17.48 -37.90 -33.05
CA VAL A 605 17.83 -37.70 -34.47
C VAL A 605 17.51 -38.97 -35.26
N GLY A 606 16.83 -38.78 -36.40
CA GLY A 606 16.41 -39.85 -37.31
C GLY A 606 15.03 -40.45 -37.02
N LYS A 607 14.40 -40.11 -35.88
CA LYS A 607 13.01 -40.51 -35.61
C LYS A 607 12.06 -39.78 -36.56
N SER A 608 11.05 -40.51 -37.05
CA SER A 608 10.00 -39.96 -37.92
C SER A 608 8.99 -39.14 -37.11
N VAL A 609 8.55 -38.02 -37.69
CA VAL A 609 7.56 -37.09 -37.12
C VAL A 609 6.52 -36.78 -38.17
N GLU A 610 5.25 -36.91 -37.79
CA GLU A 610 4.12 -36.50 -38.63
C GLU A 610 3.79 -35.02 -38.37
N CYS A 611 3.68 -34.25 -39.44
CA CYS A 611 3.38 -32.83 -39.42
C CYS A 611 2.01 -32.61 -40.06
N THR A 612 1.23 -31.69 -39.50
CA THR A 612 -0.13 -31.38 -39.97
C THR A 612 -0.20 -30.11 -40.82
N ASN A 613 0.68 -29.14 -40.55
CA ASN A 613 0.75 -27.89 -41.30
C ASN A 613 2.20 -27.37 -41.38
N PRO A 614 2.87 -27.47 -42.54
CA PRO A 614 2.48 -28.20 -43.75
C PRO A 614 2.37 -29.71 -43.51
N SER A 615 1.48 -30.41 -44.20
CA SER A 615 1.25 -31.85 -43.96
C SER A 615 2.35 -32.73 -44.53
N GLY A 616 2.80 -33.73 -43.76
CA GLY A 616 3.70 -34.79 -44.24
C GLY A 616 4.63 -35.33 -43.16
N THR A 617 5.51 -36.26 -43.53
CA THR A 617 6.44 -36.92 -42.60
C THR A 617 7.85 -36.37 -42.77
N ILE A 618 8.50 -35.99 -41.67
CA ILE A 618 9.92 -35.62 -41.61
C ILE A 618 10.70 -36.56 -40.70
N LYS A 619 12.03 -36.51 -40.75
CA LYS A 619 12.89 -37.09 -39.72
C LYS A 619 13.57 -35.97 -38.94
N ILE A 620 13.64 -36.13 -37.61
CA ILE A 620 14.39 -35.19 -36.77
C ILE A 620 15.84 -35.14 -37.27
N SER A 621 16.27 -33.96 -37.68
CA SER A 621 17.57 -33.70 -38.26
C SER A 621 18.62 -33.40 -37.18
N LYS A 622 19.90 -33.55 -37.53
CA LYS A 622 21.00 -33.12 -36.64
C LYS A 622 20.96 -31.62 -36.37
N LYS A 623 20.58 -30.82 -37.38
CA LYS A 623 20.51 -29.36 -37.27
C LYS A 623 19.32 -28.93 -36.39
N GLY A 624 18.13 -29.53 -36.54
CA GLY A 624 16.99 -29.27 -35.68
C GLY A 624 17.23 -29.64 -34.21
N ALA A 625 17.90 -30.77 -33.96
CA ALA A 625 18.36 -31.12 -32.61
C ALA A 625 19.37 -30.10 -32.04
N GLU A 626 20.24 -29.53 -32.87
CA GLU A 626 21.19 -28.51 -32.44
C GLU A 626 20.52 -27.14 -32.18
N VAL A 627 19.53 -26.75 -32.99
CA VAL A 627 18.67 -25.58 -32.72
C VAL A 627 18.02 -25.72 -31.35
N ALA A 628 17.34 -26.85 -31.09
CA ALA A 628 16.72 -27.10 -29.78
C ALA A 628 17.74 -27.04 -28.62
N ARG A 629 18.90 -27.67 -28.78
CA ARG A 629 19.96 -27.68 -27.77
C ARG A 629 20.46 -26.28 -27.42
N LEU A 630 20.67 -25.44 -28.44
CA LEU A 630 21.20 -24.08 -28.26
C LEU A 630 20.13 -23.11 -27.77
N THR A 631 18.86 -23.31 -28.14
CA THR A 631 17.73 -22.59 -27.54
C THR A 631 17.61 -22.89 -26.04
N TRP A 632 17.79 -24.15 -25.63
CA TRP A 632 17.76 -24.50 -24.20
C TRP A 632 18.96 -24.00 -23.40
N ARG A 633 20.12 -23.87 -24.06
CA ARG A 633 21.35 -23.40 -23.41
C ARG A 633 21.33 -21.88 -23.20
N GLY A 634 20.75 -21.15 -24.14
CA GLY A 634 20.81 -19.68 -24.18
C GLY A 634 22.04 -19.15 -24.91
N PRO A 635 22.13 -17.83 -25.09
CA PRO A 635 23.22 -17.19 -25.80
C PRO A 635 24.54 -17.25 -25.04
N GLU A 636 25.61 -17.37 -25.82
CA GLU A 636 26.99 -17.26 -25.37
C GLU A 636 27.74 -16.33 -26.32
N THR A 637 28.89 -15.81 -25.90
CA THR A 637 29.84 -15.15 -26.79
C THR A 637 30.53 -16.17 -27.73
N GLU A 638 31.32 -15.69 -28.67
CA GLU A 638 32.03 -16.52 -29.65
C GLU A 638 33.04 -17.46 -29.00
N ASP A 639 33.61 -17.04 -27.86
CA ASP A 639 34.51 -17.82 -27.01
C ASP A 639 33.77 -18.70 -25.97
N GLY A 640 32.44 -18.77 -26.02
CA GLY A 640 31.63 -19.65 -25.19
C GLY A 640 31.36 -19.13 -23.79
N LYS A 641 31.50 -17.82 -23.53
CA LYS A 641 31.10 -17.24 -22.24
C LYS A 641 29.60 -17.05 -22.20
N PHE A 642 29.00 -17.44 -21.09
CA PHE A 642 27.58 -17.26 -20.82
C PHE A 642 27.15 -15.78 -20.94
N LEU A 643 26.06 -15.53 -21.66
CA LEU A 643 25.42 -14.20 -21.74
C LEU A 643 24.09 -14.19 -20.99
N TRP A 644 23.21 -15.15 -21.26
CA TRP A 644 21.92 -15.28 -20.58
C TRP A 644 21.37 -16.71 -20.64
N TYR A 645 20.38 -16.99 -19.80
CA TYR A 645 19.72 -18.29 -19.72
C TYR A 645 18.85 -18.58 -20.96
N GLY A 646 18.78 -19.84 -21.39
CA GLY A 646 17.83 -20.31 -22.41
C GLY A 646 16.53 -20.85 -21.82
N LEU A 647 15.60 -21.24 -22.69
CA LEU A 647 14.33 -21.87 -22.31
C LEU A 647 14.56 -23.24 -21.65
N ASP A 648 13.65 -23.68 -20.80
CA ASP A 648 13.73 -25.05 -20.28
C ASP A 648 13.21 -26.09 -21.26
N ARG A 649 13.60 -27.34 -21.03
CA ARG A 649 13.33 -28.46 -21.95
C ARG A 649 11.85 -28.77 -22.13
N GLY A 650 11.02 -28.38 -21.17
CA GLY A 650 9.56 -28.53 -21.24
C GLY A 650 8.84 -27.36 -21.89
N ALA A 651 9.55 -26.25 -22.19
CA ALA A 651 8.95 -25.10 -22.85
C ALA A 651 8.76 -25.37 -24.35
N ASP A 652 7.69 -24.80 -24.90
CA ASP A 652 7.47 -24.80 -26.34
C ASP A 652 8.56 -23.96 -27.03
N LEU A 653 9.34 -24.59 -27.90
CA LEU A 653 10.44 -23.90 -28.58
C LEU A 653 9.94 -22.96 -29.67
N SER A 654 8.70 -23.12 -30.16
CA SER A 654 8.15 -22.24 -31.19
C SER A 654 7.86 -20.84 -30.69
N GLY A 655 7.98 -20.55 -29.38
CA GLY A 655 7.90 -19.18 -28.87
C GLY A 655 9.03 -18.29 -29.40
N LEU A 656 10.26 -18.82 -29.46
CA LEU A 656 11.47 -18.06 -29.84
C LEU A 656 12.16 -18.60 -31.10
N ALA A 657 12.08 -19.92 -31.34
CA ALA A 657 12.63 -20.58 -32.52
C ALA A 657 11.57 -20.76 -33.63
N ASN A 658 10.67 -19.78 -33.77
CA ASN A 658 9.56 -19.87 -34.71
C ASN A 658 10.03 -19.76 -36.18
N THR A 659 9.25 -20.36 -37.08
CA THR A 659 9.49 -20.42 -38.53
C THR A 659 8.18 -20.35 -39.30
N THR A 660 8.20 -19.77 -40.50
CA THR A 660 7.08 -19.87 -41.45
C THR A 660 7.45 -20.83 -42.58
N CYS A 661 6.57 -21.78 -42.92
CA CYS A 661 6.87 -22.82 -43.91
C CYS A 661 5.83 -22.87 -45.02
N THR A 662 6.29 -22.86 -46.28
CA THR A 662 5.45 -23.19 -47.46
C THR A 662 5.39 -24.70 -47.68
N SER A 663 6.44 -25.42 -47.28
CA SER A 663 6.54 -26.88 -47.27
C SER A 663 7.47 -27.35 -46.15
N LEU A 664 7.49 -28.65 -45.84
CA LEU A 664 8.37 -29.21 -44.81
C LEU A 664 9.88 -29.07 -45.09
N LYS A 665 10.26 -28.59 -46.28
CA LYS A 665 11.65 -28.35 -46.68
C LYS A 665 11.93 -26.87 -46.97
N ASP A 666 10.90 -26.03 -46.96
CA ASP A 666 10.99 -24.62 -47.33
C ASP A 666 10.35 -23.81 -46.21
N CYS A 667 11.19 -23.46 -45.25
CA CYS A 667 10.87 -22.70 -44.06
C CYS A 667 11.84 -21.53 -43.95
N THR A 668 11.34 -20.40 -43.48
CA THR A 668 12.11 -19.18 -43.21
C THR A 668 11.99 -18.79 -41.73
N SER A 669 12.92 -17.95 -41.28
CA SER A 669 12.85 -17.36 -39.94
C SER A 669 11.54 -16.60 -39.72
N SER A 670 11.04 -16.65 -38.49
CA SER A 670 9.91 -15.85 -38.02
C SER A 670 10.25 -15.40 -36.60
N PRO A 671 11.08 -14.37 -36.42
CA PRO A 671 11.51 -13.94 -35.10
C PRO A 671 10.34 -13.48 -34.23
N PHE A 672 10.49 -13.63 -32.91
CA PHE A 672 9.58 -13.02 -31.96
C PHE A 672 9.67 -11.49 -32.05
N ALA A 673 8.52 -10.82 -32.25
CA ALA A 673 8.47 -9.40 -32.59
C ALA A 673 9.18 -8.52 -31.56
N ILE A 674 8.95 -8.72 -30.26
CA ILE A 674 9.57 -7.90 -29.20
C ILE A 674 11.10 -7.98 -29.25
N ALA A 675 11.65 -9.17 -29.50
CA ALA A 675 13.09 -9.37 -29.61
C ALA A 675 13.65 -8.69 -30.87
N GLN A 676 12.99 -8.88 -32.02
CA GLN A 676 13.36 -8.20 -33.27
C GLN A 676 13.34 -6.68 -33.10
N ASP A 677 12.24 -6.15 -32.56
CA ASP A 677 12.02 -4.73 -32.29
C ASP A 677 13.07 -4.13 -31.37
N TRP A 678 13.46 -4.85 -30.32
CA TRP A 678 14.51 -4.40 -29.42
C TRP A 678 15.83 -4.20 -30.17
N LEU A 679 16.19 -5.14 -31.04
CA LEU A 679 17.41 -5.07 -31.84
C LEU A 679 17.34 -3.98 -32.91
N THR A 680 16.24 -3.86 -33.65
CA THR A 680 16.11 -2.89 -34.75
C THR A 680 15.84 -1.48 -34.23
N THR A 681 14.85 -1.30 -33.36
CA THR A 681 14.35 0.00 -32.91
C THR A 681 15.20 0.61 -31.80
N PHE A 682 15.59 -0.15 -30.77
CA PHE A 682 16.31 0.42 -29.62
C PHE A 682 17.85 0.27 -29.77
N LEU A 683 18.24 -0.88 -30.31
CA LEU A 683 19.56 -1.29 -30.78
C LEU A 683 20.17 -0.35 -31.81
N LEU A 684 19.72 -0.63 -33.03
CA LEU A 684 20.19 -0.04 -34.28
C LEU A 684 19.52 1.32 -34.56
N GLN A 685 18.36 1.59 -33.93
CA GLN A 685 17.56 2.80 -34.15
C GLN A 685 17.09 2.96 -35.60
N ASP A 686 16.81 1.81 -36.23
CA ASP A 686 16.33 1.67 -37.58
C ASP A 686 15.40 0.45 -37.67
N GLN A 687 14.10 0.71 -37.70
CA GLN A 687 13.05 -0.32 -37.83
C GLN A 687 13.13 -1.10 -39.15
N SER A 688 13.82 -0.55 -40.17
CA SER A 688 14.00 -1.20 -41.47
C SER A 688 15.26 -2.06 -41.54
N ALA A 689 16.08 -2.08 -40.49
CA ALA A 689 17.33 -2.84 -40.47
C ALA A 689 17.06 -4.35 -40.58
N SER A 690 17.75 -5.00 -41.52
CA SER A 690 17.73 -6.46 -41.62
C SER A 690 18.63 -7.10 -40.57
N LEU A 691 18.16 -8.20 -39.99
CA LEU A 691 18.89 -9.02 -39.03
C LEU A 691 19.28 -10.40 -39.62
N GLU A 692 18.99 -10.67 -40.90
CA GLU A 692 19.22 -11.98 -41.53
C GLU A 692 20.71 -12.37 -41.57
N ASP A 693 21.60 -11.40 -41.75
CA ASP A 693 23.06 -11.60 -41.84
C ASP A 693 23.78 -11.34 -40.51
N LEU A 694 23.05 -11.27 -39.39
CA LEU A 694 23.64 -10.95 -38.10
C LEU A 694 24.65 -12.02 -37.66
N SER A 695 25.93 -11.69 -37.68
CA SER A 695 26.96 -12.61 -37.22
C SER A 695 26.91 -12.79 -35.69
N HIS A 696 27.47 -13.90 -35.21
CA HIS A 696 27.58 -14.16 -33.76
C HIS A 696 28.31 -13.00 -33.03
N ALA A 697 29.39 -12.49 -33.63
CA ALA A 697 30.15 -11.35 -33.11
C ALA A 697 29.33 -10.06 -32.99
N GLU A 698 28.50 -9.77 -34.00
CA GLU A 698 27.60 -8.62 -33.99
C GLU A 698 26.48 -8.79 -32.97
N TYR A 699 25.90 -10.00 -32.86
CA TYR A 699 24.94 -10.34 -31.84
C TYR A 699 25.51 -10.10 -30.42
N SER A 700 26.71 -10.61 -30.13
CA SER A 700 27.37 -10.40 -28.84
C SER A 700 27.66 -8.91 -28.57
N LYS A 701 27.94 -8.12 -29.61
CA LYS A 701 28.11 -6.67 -29.51
C LYS A 701 26.79 -5.98 -29.18
N LEU A 702 25.69 -6.34 -29.85
CA LEU A 702 24.36 -5.81 -29.58
C LEU A 702 23.90 -6.17 -28.16
N PHE A 703 24.16 -7.39 -27.69
CA PHE A 703 23.89 -7.78 -26.31
C PHE A 703 24.60 -6.87 -25.30
N ARG A 704 25.91 -6.63 -25.48
CA ARG A 704 26.67 -5.70 -24.62
C ARG A 704 26.15 -4.27 -24.72
N GLN A 705 25.79 -3.81 -25.91
CA GLN A 705 25.22 -2.49 -26.13
C GLN A 705 23.86 -2.33 -25.42
N SER A 706 23.04 -3.38 -25.42
CA SER A 706 21.76 -3.44 -24.70
C SER A 706 21.95 -3.20 -23.20
N VAL A 707 22.81 -4.01 -22.57
CA VAL A 707 23.12 -3.86 -21.13
C VAL A 707 23.68 -2.48 -20.83
N ASN A 708 24.70 -2.04 -21.56
CA ASN A 708 25.41 -0.79 -21.27
C ASN A 708 24.52 0.47 -21.42
N ARG A 709 23.53 0.44 -22.32
CA ARG A 709 22.67 1.60 -22.60
C ARG A 709 21.38 1.62 -21.79
N PHE A 710 20.82 0.45 -21.48
CA PHE A 710 19.43 0.36 -21.01
C PHE A 710 19.25 -0.26 -19.62
N ALA A 711 20.31 -0.75 -18.97
CA ALA A 711 20.20 -1.37 -17.64
C ALA A 711 19.52 -0.48 -16.60
N SER A 712 19.82 0.82 -16.56
CA SER A 712 19.25 1.77 -15.59
C SER A 712 17.81 2.22 -15.91
N VAL A 713 17.30 1.92 -17.11
CA VAL A 713 15.97 2.34 -17.57
C VAL A 713 15.04 1.13 -17.64
N MET A 714 15.40 0.12 -18.44
CA MET A 714 14.58 -1.06 -18.70
C MET A 714 14.98 -2.28 -17.86
N GLY A 715 16.18 -2.29 -17.29
CA GLY A 715 16.71 -3.47 -16.60
C GLY A 715 15.82 -3.96 -15.45
N THR A 716 15.26 -3.07 -14.62
CA THR A 716 14.37 -3.45 -13.50
C THR A 716 14.96 -4.57 -12.62
N SER A 717 16.27 -4.56 -12.41
CA SER A 717 17.03 -5.70 -11.88
C SER A 717 17.78 -5.38 -10.58
N ASP A 718 17.42 -4.28 -9.93
CA ASP A 718 17.99 -3.86 -8.64
C ASP A 718 17.61 -4.86 -7.54
N PRO A 719 18.59 -5.55 -6.91
CA PRO A 719 18.30 -6.47 -5.82
C PRO A 719 18.03 -5.76 -4.48
N ASP A 720 18.40 -4.48 -4.34
CA ASP A 720 18.14 -3.73 -3.11
C ASP A 720 16.65 -3.34 -3.04
N LEU A 721 15.93 -3.98 -2.13
CA LEU A 721 14.53 -3.71 -1.83
C LEU A 721 14.35 -3.14 -0.42
N THR A 722 15.40 -2.52 0.13
CA THR A 722 15.41 -2.00 1.51
C THR A 722 14.26 -1.03 1.77
N ASP A 723 13.99 -0.11 0.85
CA ASP A 723 12.93 0.88 1.07
C ASP A 723 11.53 0.28 0.89
N PHE A 724 11.37 -0.74 0.05
CA PHE A 724 10.13 -1.53 -0.04
C PHE A 724 9.85 -2.30 1.26
N LYS A 725 10.90 -2.91 1.83
CA LYS A 725 10.85 -3.55 3.15
C LYS A 725 10.46 -2.57 4.25
N LYS A 726 11.12 -1.39 4.31
CA LYS A 726 10.82 -0.34 5.31
C LYS A 726 9.39 0.18 5.17
N ALA A 727 8.88 0.30 3.94
CA ALA A 727 7.49 0.67 3.67
C ALA A 727 6.46 -0.40 4.09
N GLY A 728 6.92 -1.58 4.52
CA GLY A 728 6.07 -2.71 4.92
C GLY A 728 5.49 -3.49 3.74
N GLY A 729 6.00 -3.25 2.52
CA GLY A 729 5.53 -3.88 1.30
C GLY A 729 5.68 -5.41 1.32
N LYS A 730 4.77 -6.12 0.64
CA LYS A 730 4.81 -7.58 0.44
C LYS A 730 4.80 -7.90 -1.05
N LEU A 731 5.69 -8.77 -1.50
CA LEU A 731 5.83 -9.18 -2.89
C LEU A 731 5.70 -10.69 -3.01
N ILE A 732 4.78 -11.14 -3.86
CA ILE A 732 4.72 -12.52 -4.33
C ILE A 732 5.09 -12.51 -5.80
N SER A 733 6.05 -13.34 -6.19
CA SER A 733 6.31 -13.66 -7.59
C SER A 733 6.22 -15.15 -7.81
N TRP A 734 5.81 -15.53 -9.02
CA TRP A 734 5.94 -16.90 -9.48
C TRP A 734 6.27 -16.91 -10.98
N HIS A 735 6.88 -18.00 -11.45
CA HIS A 735 7.26 -18.16 -12.85
C HIS A 735 7.02 -19.59 -13.33
N GLY A 736 6.36 -19.72 -14.49
CA GLY A 736 6.17 -21.00 -15.15
C GLY A 736 7.49 -21.62 -15.61
N THR A 737 7.75 -22.88 -15.28
CA THR A 737 9.00 -23.53 -15.71
C THR A 737 8.97 -23.99 -17.17
N ALA A 738 7.80 -23.94 -17.80
CA ALA A 738 7.61 -24.20 -19.23
C ALA A 738 7.30 -22.91 -20.01
N ASP A 739 7.60 -21.74 -19.43
CA ASP A 739 7.47 -20.44 -20.09
C ASP A 739 8.28 -20.44 -21.40
N GLN A 740 7.56 -20.22 -22.50
CA GLN A 740 8.08 -20.27 -23.86
C GLN A 740 8.64 -18.94 -24.37
N LEU A 741 8.59 -17.87 -23.57
CA LEU A 741 9.08 -16.54 -23.92
C LEU A 741 10.19 -16.08 -22.97
N ILE A 742 9.93 -16.11 -21.66
CA ILE A 742 10.86 -15.59 -20.65
C ILE A 742 11.54 -16.76 -19.92
N PRO A 743 12.88 -16.89 -19.99
CA PRO A 743 13.59 -17.93 -19.24
C PRO A 743 13.42 -17.79 -17.73
N HIS A 744 12.70 -18.73 -17.08
CA HIS A 744 12.42 -18.69 -15.65
C HIS A 744 13.67 -18.61 -14.76
N LYS A 745 14.81 -19.15 -15.25
CA LYS A 745 16.10 -19.09 -14.55
C LYS A 745 16.60 -17.66 -14.32
N GLY A 746 16.19 -16.71 -15.15
CA GLY A 746 16.43 -15.28 -14.90
C GLY A 746 15.70 -14.77 -13.64
N SER A 747 14.53 -15.33 -13.32
CA SER A 747 13.83 -15.02 -12.07
C SER A 747 14.48 -15.67 -10.86
N VAL A 748 14.93 -16.92 -11.01
CA VAL A 748 15.71 -17.62 -9.97
C VAL A 748 16.99 -16.83 -9.66
N ASP A 749 17.69 -16.35 -10.70
CA ASP A 749 18.89 -15.50 -10.57
C ASP A 749 18.60 -14.21 -9.81
N TYR A 750 17.57 -13.46 -10.20
CA TYR A 750 17.19 -12.22 -9.51
C TYR A 750 16.85 -12.47 -8.04
N TYR A 751 16.05 -13.49 -7.73
CA TYR A 751 15.66 -13.78 -6.35
C TYR A 751 16.88 -14.16 -5.49
N LYS A 752 17.85 -14.90 -6.04
CA LYS A 752 19.11 -15.18 -5.34
C LYS A 752 19.90 -13.92 -5.04
N ARG A 753 20.01 -13.00 -5.99
CA ARG A 753 20.70 -11.71 -5.76
C ARG A 753 20.01 -10.86 -4.69
N VAL A 754 18.67 -10.89 -4.63
CA VAL A 754 17.92 -10.23 -3.54
C VAL A 754 18.23 -10.90 -2.19
N LEU A 755 18.32 -12.22 -2.12
CA LEU A 755 18.68 -12.93 -0.87
C LEU A 755 20.15 -12.72 -0.47
N GLU A 756 21.04 -12.54 -1.43
CA GLU A 756 22.44 -12.18 -1.19
C GLU A 756 22.56 -10.76 -0.62
N GLU A 757 21.72 -9.83 -1.09
CA GLU A 757 21.64 -8.45 -0.58
C GLU A 757 20.95 -8.38 0.80
N ASP A 758 19.80 -9.05 0.94
CA ASP A 758 19.06 -9.16 2.20
C ASP A 758 18.65 -10.62 2.46
N SER A 759 19.38 -11.29 3.34
CA SER A 759 19.08 -12.67 3.76
C SER A 759 17.71 -12.85 4.43
N SER A 760 17.09 -11.77 4.90
CA SER A 760 15.72 -11.75 5.44
C SER A 760 14.65 -11.41 4.41
N ALA A 761 15.00 -11.34 3.12
CA ALA A 761 14.05 -10.99 2.06
C ALA A 761 12.82 -11.90 2.01
N THR A 762 12.91 -13.14 2.52
CA THR A 762 11.76 -14.04 2.67
C THR A 762 10.63 -13.46 3.54
N ASP A 763 10.89 -12.46 4.38
CA ASP A 763 9.87 -11.83 5.25
C ASP A 763 8.97 -10.83 4.50
N TYR A 764 9.34 -10.47 3.27
CA TYR A 764 8.59 -9.54 2.43
C TYR A 764 8.56 -9.88 0.95
N TYR A 765 9.38 -10.81 0.46
CA TYR A 765 9.41 -11.28 -0.92
C TYR A 765 9.44 -12.83 -0.97
N ARG A 766 8.34 -13.44 -1.45
CA ARG A 766 8.23 -14.88 -1.72
C ARG A 766 8.22 -15.16 -3.23
N PHE A 767 9.11 -16.05 -3.68
CA PHE A 767 9.16 -16.54 -5.06
C PHE A 767 8.75 -18.02 -5.13
N PHE A 768 7.97 -18.39 -6.16
CA PHE A 768 7.52 -19.76 -6.41
C PHE A 768 7.81 -20.17 -7.87
N GLU A 769 8.36 -21.36 -8.07
CA GLU A 769 8.40 -21.99 -9.40
C GLU A 769 7.06 -22.71 -9.66
N ALA A 770 6.49 -22.56 -10.86
CA ALA A 770 5.26 -23.23 -11.27
C ALA A 770 5.56 -24.26 -12.38
N PRO A 771 5.88 -25.52 -12.00
CA PRO A 771 6.09 -26.62 -12.93
C PRO A 771 5.08 -26.73 -14.06
N GLY A 772 5.57 -26.81 -15.30
CA GLY A 772 4.76 -27.10 -16.48
C GLY A 772 3.79 -25.99 -16.91
N VAL A 773 3.78 -24.86 -16.19
CA VAL A 773 3.01 -23.68 -16.57
C VAL A 773 3.79 -22.92 -17.65
N GLY A 774 3.08 -22.50 -18.70
CA GLY A 774 3.62 -21.65 -19.77
C GLY A 774 3.74 -20.18 -19.37
N HIS A 775 3.91 -19.32 -20.36
CA HIS A 775 4.00 -17.88 -20.14
C HIS A 775 2.71 -17.30 -19.59
N CYS A 776 2.74 -16.79 -18.36
CA CYS A 776 1.62 -16.26 -17.57
C CYS A 776 0.47 -17.23 -17.25
N LYS A 777 0.27 -18.27 -18.05
CA LYS A 777 -0.75 -19.32 -17.89
C LYS A 777 -0.53 -20.42 -18.93
N GLY A 778 -1.47 -21.36 -18.98
CA GLY A 778 -1.46 -22.47 -19.92
C GLY A 778 -0.36 -23.48 -19.58
N GLY A 779 -0.08 -24.38 -20.53
CA GLY A 779 0.71 -25.58 -20.27
C GLY A 779 -0.06 -26.62 -19.46
N ASP A 780 0.56 -27.77 -19.25
CA ASP A 780 -0.05 -28.94 -18.60
C ASP A 780 0.19 -28.97 -17.07
N GLY A 781 0.86 -27.94 -16.56
CA GLY A 781 1.29 -27.79 -15.17
C GLY A 781 0.26 -27.27 -14.18
N TRP A 782 0.72 -26.99 -12.95
CA TRP A 782 -0.13 -26.47 -11.88
C TRP A 782 -0.08 -24.94 -11.82
N TYR A 783 -1.18 -24.31 -12.22
CA TYR A 783 -1.34 -22.87 -12.26
C TYR A 783 -1.77 -22.28 -10.89
N PRO A 784 -1.02 -21.33 -10.30
CA PRO A 784 -1.34 -20.72 -9.01
C PRO A 784 -2.33 -19.54 -9.12
N GLY A 785 -3.54 -19.80 -9.64
CA GLY A 785 -4.54 -18.74 -9.89
C GLY A 785 -5.02 -17.98 -8.65
N SER A 786 -4.86 -18.54 -7.43
CA SER A 786 -5.23 -17.88 -6.16
C SER A 786 -4.10 -17.07 -5.52
N ALA A 787 -3.00 -16.79 -6.25
CA ALA A 787 -1.84 -16.10 -5.69
C ALA A 787 -2.17 -14.69 -5.16
N PHE A 788 -3.10 -13.99 -5.80
CA PHE A 788 -3.51 -12.65 -5.38
C PHE A 788 -4.25 -12.67 -4.03
N ASP A 789 -5.08 -13.68 -3.77
CA ASP A 789 -5.73 -13.85 -2.47
C ASP A 789 -4.72 -14.15 -1.35
N ALA A 790 -3.65 -14.88 -1.66
CA ALA A 790 -2.55 -15.11 -0.73
C ALA A 790 -1.83 -13.80 -0.39
N LEU A 791 -1.60 -12.94 -1.39
CA LEU A 791 -1.02 -11.60 -1.19
C LEU A 791 -1.90 -10.73 -0.29
N VAL A 792 -3.21 -10.67 -0.54
CA VAL A 792 -4.16 -9.91 0.30
C VAL A 792 -4.13 -10.41 1.74
N LYS A 793 -4.13 -11.72 1.97
CA LYS A 793 -4.02 -12.30 3.33
C LYS A 793 -2.69 -11.95 4.00
N TRP A 794 -1.61 -11.85 3.23
CA TRP A 794 -0.31 -11.48 3.77
C TRP A 794 -0.29 -10.01 4.21
N VAL A 795 -0.76 -9.11 3.34
CA VAL A 795 -0.80 -7.66 3.62
C VAL A 795 -1.74 -7.33 4.77
N GLU A 796 -2.97 -7.86 4.77
CA GLU A 796 -4.02 -7.42 5.70
C GLU A 796 -4.04 -8.21 7.01
N HIS A 797 -3.47 -9.41 7.03
CA HIS A 797 -3.54 -10.32 8.18
C HIS A 797 -2.18 -10.88 8.61
N GLY A 798 -1.08 -10.44 8.01
CA GLY A 798 0.27 -10.91 8.34
C GLY A 798 0.52 -12.38 8.02
N LYS A 799 -0.31 -13.01 7.18
CA LYS A 799 -0.22 -14.44 6.85
C LYS A 799 0.64 -14.65 5.61
N ALA A 800 1.96 -14.74 5.81
CA ALA A 800 2.91 -15.04 4.73
C ALA A 800 2.64 -16.45 4.14
N PRO A 801 2.61 -16.61 2.81
CA PRO A 801 2.45 -17.93 2.19
C PRO A 801 3.78 -18.70 2.24
N GLU A 802 3.80 -19.79 3.00
CA GLU A 802 4.89 -20.78 2.93
C GLU A 802 4.73 -21.71 1.72
N THR A 803 3.49 -21.89 1.27
CA THR A 803 3.12 -22.57 0.03
C THR A 803 2.08 -21.77 -0.74
N LEU A 804 1.93 -22.09 -2.02
CA LEU A 804 0.95 -21.48 -2.91
C LEU A 804 0.11 -22.57 -3.57
N TYR A 805 -1.21 -22.56 -3.31
CA TYR A 805 -2.12 -23.49 -3.97
C TYR A 805 -2.08 -23.31 -5.49
N ALA A 806 -1.97 -24.41 -6.22
CA ALA A 806 -1.96 -24.43 -7.67
C ALA A 806 -2.64 -25.68 -8.21
N GLU A 807 -3.27 -25.57 -9.39
CA GLU A 807 -3.96 -26.69 -10.03
C GLU A 807 -3.87 -26.65 -11.55
N THR A 808 -4.04 -27.81 -12.18
CA THR A 808 -4.09 -27.90 -13.65
C THR A 808 -5.38 -27.28 -14.17
N VAL A 809 -5.28 -26.41 -15.18
CA VAL A 809 -6.41 -25.72 -15.80
C VAL A 809 -6.55 -26.16 -17.26
N GLY A 810 -7.76 -26.53 -17.68
CA GLY A 810 -8.03 -26.92 -19.08
C GLY A 810 -7.53 -28.32 -19.48
N THR A 811 -7.04 -29.13 -18.53
CA THR A 811 -6.62 -30.51 -18.73
C THR A 811 -7.77 -31.50 -18.49
N GLU A 812 -7.72 -32.70 -19.07
CA GLU A 812 -8.73 -33.75 -18.84
C GLU A 812 -8.82 -34.17 -17.36
N LYS A 813 -7.70 -34.06 -16.63
CA LYS A 813 -7.56 -34.52 -15.27
C LYS A 813 -7.09 -33.38 -14.37
N ARG A 814 -7.96 -32.97 -13.44
CA ARG A 814 -7.62 -32.00 -12.40
C ARG A 814 -6.58 -32.59 -11.44
N ARG A 815 -5.44 -31.92 -11.30
CA ARG A 815 -4.42 -32.19 -10.28
C ARG A 815 -4.16 -30.92 -9.48
N ALA A 816 -3.89 -31.05 -8.19
CA ALA A 816 -3.62 -29.92 -7.32
C ALA A 816 -2.35 -30.14 -6.48
N VAL A 817 -1.62 -29.07 -6.22
CA VAL A 817 -0.39 -29.05 -5.41
C VAL A 817 -0.33 -27.79 -4.54
N GLU A 818 0.57 -27.83 -3.57
CA GLU A 818 1.00 -26.66 -2.78
C GLU A 818 2.41 -26.33 -3.23
N LEU A 819 2.57 -25.38 -4.16
CA LEU A 819 3.87 -24.95 -4.67
C LEU A 819 4.72 -24.43 -3.51
N CYS A 820 6.02 -24.73 -3.57
CA CYS A 820 6.95 -24.43 -2.49
C CYS A 820 7.58 -23.06 -2.68
N ALA A 821 7.68 -22.29 -1.60
CA ALA A 821 8.50 -21.08 -1.61
C ALA A 821 9.96 -21.47 -1.86
N TYR A 822 10.58 -20.86 -2.87
CA TYR A 822 11.98 -21.05 -3.21
C TYR A 822 12.88 -20.77 -1.99
N PRO A 823 13.94 -21.55 -1.72
CA PRO A 823 14.57 -22.57 -2.57
C PRO A 823 14.00 -23.99 -2.44
N LYS A 824 12.96 -24.19 -1.62
CA LYS A 824 12.36 -25.52 -1.46
C LYS A 824 11.67 -25.92 -2.76
N ARG A 825 11.68 -27.22 -3.05
CA ARG A 825 11.03 -27.77 -4.24
C ARG A 825 9.93 -28.75 -3.89
N LEU A 826 8.95 -28.83 -4.78
CA LEU A 826 7.89 -29.82 -4.71
C LEU A 826 8.49 -31.21 -4.89
N THR A 827 8.29 -32.09 -3.91
CA THR A 827 8.76 -33.47 -3.94
C THR A 827 7.59 -34.42 -3.73
N TYR A 828 7.37 -35.35 -4.65
CA TYR A 828 6.38 -36.40 -4.48
C TYR A 828 6.80 -37.38 -3.37
N LYS A 829 5.88 -37.69 -2.45
CA LYS A 829 6.13 -38.58 -1.30
C LYS A 829 5.35 -39.89 -1.35
N GLY A 830 4.66 -40.18 -2.47
CA GLY A 830 3.78 -41.33 -2.63
C GLY A 830 2.30 -40.99 -2.44
N GLY A 831 1.42 -41.88 -2.89
CA GLY A 831 -0.04 -41.70 -2.84
C GLY A 831 -0.65 -41.30 -4.19
N ASN A 832 -1.84 -40.70 -4.18
CA ASN A 832 -2.49 -40.27 -5.43
C ASN A 832 -1.81 -38.98 -5.96
N PRO A 833 -1.14 -38.99 -7.13
CA PRO A 833 -0.44 -37.81 -7.66
C PRO A 833 -1.37 -36.65 -8.04
N ASP A 834 -2.69 -36.84 -8.04
CA ASP A 834 -3.63 -35.75 -8.37
C ASP A 834 -3.99 -34.87 -7.17
N VAL A 835 -3.59 -35.23 -5.94
CA VAL A 835 -3.93 -34.48 -4.71
C VAL A 835 -2.70 -33.87 -4.05
N ALA A 836 -2.85 -32.63 -3.57
CA ALA A 836 -1.75 -31.86 -2.99
C ALA A 836 -1.09 -32.56 -1.79
N SER A 837 -1.87 -33.34 -1.02
CA SER A 837 -1.37 -34.09 0.13
C SER A 837 -0.33 -35.17 -0.22
N SER A 838 -0.13 -35.51 -1.50
CA SER A 838 0.88 -36.47 -1.97
C SER A 838 2.25 -35.84 -2.25
N PHE A 839 2.38 -34.54 -2.03
CA PHE A 839 3.62 -33.79 -2.19
C PHE A 839 4.08 -33.16 -0.86
N ALA A 840 5.32 -32.70 -0.82
CA ALA A 840 5.89 -31.93 0.27
C ALA A 840 6.99 -30.98 -0.24
N CYS A 841 7.25 -29.91 0.51
CA CYS A 841 8.35 -29.01 0.25
C CYS A 841 9.63 -29.51 0.93
N LYS A 842 10.68 -29.74 0.13
CA LYS A 842 12.01 -30.16 0.62
C LYS A 842 13.10 -29.24 0.12
#